data_AF-A0A9D4AV89-F1
#
_entry.id   AF-A0A9D4AV89-F1
#
_cell.length_a   1.000
_cell.length_b   1.000
_cell.length_c   1.000
_cell.angle_alpha   90.00
_cell.angle_beta   90.00
_cell.angle_gamma   90.00
#
_symmetry.space_group_name_H-M   'P 1'
#
loop_
_entity.id
_entity.type
_entity.pdbx_description
1 polymer ?
#
loop_
_entity_poly.entity_id
_entity_poly.type
_entity_poly.pdbx_seq_one_letter_code
_entity_poly.pdbx_strand_id
1 'polypeptide(L)'
;MVLKEYIIVQFKSENAINRRESTDLWLRAMQVFILSSSYPEEFERLLVKEEDDYNKELTLLEAKKYEKEDRGRGGRPKGIDGRYGMLIPDKYSGNAENTHLCFIRLLENSLERLYVYRNPEDCKWMFFRFMNVLVKKCIEPLIPSIGNTVMLLEFQYILCCAVLMRLCKNITLCLPKSYIALFHYWEFLFRKKDQKKEIRDIFSIIQEYKPKDTNEALKEFKFHLLYVAKVLCGAKNSNFNVLLDAFGDTDCITSGEAERTMVLCLVMLVNANQVHSPRCKSLLYEHFPEIKAKLMNMKKDYPSKVPERLVKIVERVNDAVNVRKIAEGLQELLIERDEEYLADCHWKWDTMYAKGASIRGIFYEQVNLDRFESYLDPLEYFEEPETELERDLYVEEREDPLTAIASIKQQKQQQKAHAKRKLWRLFLLAYYCIKWKRNSCSKADPSGMEMKELVSGIFKKADTDRTQCDLCGVKFIQGPENYFNQTEDFERETSEAVTPRETDQGEKESMKRSETVVASETYVKHIYLDEHRNKYTAYQNYFEFFKRNVDPKLRDGLDVVDTIEQNTWLTRHLIFKEHSNVVQKKIQENIKKISDIVEDIYKRKAWADAEEIMAKPVNSLSVYLGDARKWLKNTESHMVKEEDFADDKDFENEEEDEMAAFEELIPKKSSRKKGKRRK
;
A
#
# COMPACT_ATOMS: atom_id res chain seq x y z
N MET A 1 6.02 7.62 -14.86
CA MET A 1 5.89 6.14 -14.86
C MET A 1 7.25 5.49 -14.60
N VAL A 2 8.28 5.79 -15.42
CA VAL A 2 9.64 5.21 -15.29
C VAL A 2 10.31 5.46 -13.92
N LEU A 3 10.28 6.68 -13.39
CA LEU A 3 10.90 6.99 -12.08
C LEU A 3 10.28 6.19 -10.91
N LYS A 4 8.95 6.05 -10.92
CA LYS A 4 8.20 5.27 -9.92
C LYS A 4 8.60 3.79 -9.97
N GLU A 5 8.67 3.23 -11.17
CA GLU A 5 9.06 1.82 -11.35
C GLU A 5 10.52 1.62 -10.94
N TYR A 6 11.42 2.53 -11.33
CA TYR A 6 12.82 2.51 -10.96
C TYR A 6 13.01 2.45 -9.44
N ILE A 7 12.36 3.34 -8.68
CA ILE A 7 12.56 3.34 -7.22
C ILE A 7 11.94 2.12 -6.54
N ILE A 8 10.82 1.59 -7.06
CA ILE A 8 10.22 0.35 -6.55
C ILE A 8 11.15 -0.85 -6.81
N VAL A 9 11.78 -0.90 -7.98
CA VAL A 9 12.74 -1.96 -8.32
C VAL A 9 14.00 -1.83 -7.45
N GLN A 10 14.56 -0.62 -7.34
CA GLN A 10 15.71 -0.35 -6.49
C GLN A 10 15.42 -0.77 -5.05
N PHE A 11 14.31 -0.30 -4.48
CA PHE A 11 13.92 -0.63 -3.11
C PHE A 11 13.76 -2.15 -2.91
N LYS A 12 13.17 -2.87 -3.88
CA LYS A 12 13.03 -4.33 -3.81
C LYS A 12 14.36 -5.09 -3.95
N SER A 13 15.33 -4.53 -4.69
CA SER A 13 16.65 -5.15 -4.86
C SER A 13 17.55 -5.00 -3.63
N GLU A 14 17.27 -4.02 -2.77
CA GLU A 14 18.01 -3.82 -1.52
C GLU A 14 17.75 -4.93 -0.51
N ASN A 15 18.71 -5.17 0.39
CA ASN A 15 18.57 -6.14 1.47
C ASN A 15 17.64 -5.64 2.60
N ALA A 16 17.25 -6.52 3.53
CA ALA A 16 16.35 -6.16 4.62
C ALA A 16 16.91 -5.06 5.54
N ILE A 17 18.24 -5.04 5.76
CA ILE A 17 18.91 -4.00 6.53
C ILE A 17 18.68 -2.64 5.87
N ASN A 18 19.04 -2.48 4.60
CA ASN A 18 18.87 -1.23 3.85
C ASN A 18 17.40 -0.80 3.76
N ARG A 19 16.47 -1.73 3.48
CA ARG A 19 15.03 -1.40 3.40
C ARG A 19 14.43 -0.92 4.73
N ARG A 20 14.98 -1.35 5.87
CA ARG A 20 14.45 -1.02 7.20
C ARG A 20 15.23 0.11 7.88
N GLU A 21 16.53 0.20 7.64
CA GLU A 21 17.44 1.10 8.33
C GLU A 21 17.94 2.25 7.46
N SER A 22 18.00 2.15 6.13
CA SER A 22 18.61 3.24 5.33
C SER A 22 17.74 4.50 5.25
N THR A 23 18.17 5.56 5.93
CA THR A 23 17.50 6.88 5.85
C THR A 23 17.52 7.42 4.43
N ASP A 24 18.65 7.30 3.74
CA ASP A 24 18.82 7.81 2.37
C ASP A 24 17.94 7.10 1.35
N LEU A 25 17.77 5.78 1.47
CA LEU A 25 16.87 5.01 0.62
C LEU A 25 15.42 5.49 0.79
N TRP A 26 14.98 5.71 2.02
CA TRP A 26 13.64 6.21 2.30
C TRP A 26 13.42 7.65 1.84
N LEU A 27 14.39 8.55 2.04
CA LEU A 27 14.32 9.92 1.54
C LEU A 27 14.23 9.96 0.02
N ARG A 28 15.05 9.15 -0.66
CA ARG A 28 14.99 9.01 -2.12
C ARG A 28 13.64 8.46 -2.57
N ALA A 29 13.11 7.45 -1.90
CA ALA A 29 11.78 6.91 -2.17
C ALA A 29 10.69 7.99 -2.03
N MET A 30 10.71 8.74 -0.93
CA MET A 30 9.78 9.84 -0.68
C MET A 30 9.85 10.88 -1.80
N GLN A 31 11.04 11.35 -2.15
CA GLN A 31 11.25 12.34 -3.23
C GLN A 31 10.72 11.84 -4.57
N VAL A 32 11.02 10.60 -4.96
CA VAL A 32 10.56 10.04 -6.24
C VAL A 32 9.04 9.88 -6.29
N PHE A 33 8.39 9.44 -5.20
CA PHE A 33 6.93 9.35 -5.16
C PHE A 33 6.25 10.70 -5.21
N ILE A 34 6.84 11.71 -4.58
CA ILE A 34 6.40 13.09 -4.68
C ILE A 34 6.47 13.59 -6.12
N LEU A 35 7.64 13.48 -6.76
CA LEU A 35 7.86 13.94 -8.14
C LEU A 35 6.98 13.20 -9.16
N SER A 36 6.63 11.95 -8.87
CA SER A 36 5.71 11.15 -9.69
C SER A 36 4.23 11.29 -9.32
N SER A 37 3.87 12.26 -8.47
CA SER A 37 2.49 12.49 -7.98
C SER A 37 1.82 11.22 -7.43
N SER A 38 2.62 10.34 -6.81
CA SER A 38 2.20 9.06 -6.23
C SER A 38 2.34 9.01 -4.70
N TYR A 39 2.75 10.14 -4.10
CA TYR A 39 2.79 10.35 -2.66
C TYR A 39 1.46 10.95 -2.18
N PRO A 40 0.92 10.51 -1.03
CA PRO A 40 1.51 9.57 -0.06
C PRO A 40 1.23 8.08 -0.33
N GLU A 41 0.37 7.73 -1.29
CA GLU A 41 -0.23 6.40 -1.38
C GLU A 41 0.78 5.26 -1.63
N GLU A 42 1.76 5.47 -2.53
CA GLU A 42 2.78 4.45 -2.82
C GLU A 42 3.84 4.36 -1.72
N PHE A 43 4.18 5.50 -1.11
CA PHE A 43 5.12 5.54 0.01
C PHE A 43 4.53 4.80 1.24
N GLU A 44 3.28 5.10 1.59
CA GLU A 44 2.52 4.39 2.63
C GLU A 44 2.44 2.88 2.34
N ARG A 45 2.23 2.50 1.07
CA ARG A 45 2.16 1.09 0.68
C ARG A 45 3.48 0.36 0.91
N LEU A 46 4.61 1.00 0.60
CA LEU A 46 5.93 0.42 0.86
C LEU A 46 6.19 0.30 2.37
N LEU A 47 5.88 1.34 3.15
CA LEU A 47 6.05 1.30 4.60
C LEU A 47 5.24 0.19 5.26
N VAL A 48 3.94 0.13 4.97
CA VAL A 48 3.07 -0.93 5.51
C VAL A 48 3.59 -2.30 5.13
N LYS A 49 4.06 -2.48 3.89
CA LYS A 49 4.59 -3.77 3.45
C LYS A 49 5.83 -4.18 4.25
N GLU A 50 6.84 -3.30 4.39
CA GLU A 50 8.06 -3.65 5.13
C GLU A 50 7.80 -3.82 6.63
N GLU A 51 6.89 -3.03 7.22
CA GLU A 51 6.43 -3.20 8.61
C GLU A 51 5.74 -4.55 8.79
N ASP A 52 4.82 -4.93 7.91
CA ASP A 52 4.12 -6.21 7.96
C ASP A 52 5.08 -7.39 7.73
N ASP A 53 6.06 -7.25 6.83
CA ASP A 53 7.05 -8.29 6.54
C ASP A 53 8.03 -8.48 7.71
N TYR A 54 8.47 -7.41 8.39
CA TYR A 54 9.26 -7.50 9.62
C TYR A 54 8.48 -8.19 10.75
N ASN A 55 7.22 -7.80 10.99
CA ASN A 55 6.41 -8.40 12.05
C ASN A 55 6.16 -9.91 11.79
N LYS A 56 5.96 -10.33 10.52
CA LYS A 56 5.88 -11.75 10.16
C LYS A 56 7.18 -12.50 10.42
N GLU A 57 8.33 -11.92 10.08
CA GLU A 57 9.64 -12.50 10.36
C GLU A 57 9.86 -12.69 11.86
N LEU A 58 9.36 -11.74 12.67
CA LEU A 58 9.42 -11.79 14.12
C LEU A 58 8.57 -12.91 14.70
N THR A 59 7.30 -12.99 14.34
CA THR A 59 6.42 -14.09 14.78
C THR A 59 6.96 -15.46 14.37
N LEU A 60 7.58 -15.57 13.19
CA LEU A 60 8.23 -16.83 12.74
C LEU A 60 9.49 -17.16 13.54
N LEU A 61 10.25 -16.15 13.99
CA LEU A 61 11.44 -16.36 14.82
C LEU A 61 11.06 -16.75 16.24
N GLU A 62 10.01 -16.13 16.79
CA GLU A 62 9.41 -16.48 18.09
C GLU A 62 8.89 -17.92 18.07
N ALA A 63 8.08 -18.30 17.08
CA ALA A 63 7.61 -19.68 16.94
C ALA A 63 8.76 -20.72 16.90
N LYS A 64 9.87 -20.39 16.23
CA LYS A 64 11.07 -21.25 16.18
C LYS A 64 11.86 -21.28 17.49
N LYS A 65 11.76 -20.26 18.34
CA LYS A 65 12.36 -20.26 19.68
C LYS A 65 11.60 -21.24 20.57
N TYR A 66 10.27 -21.15 20.60
CA TYR A 66 9.41 -22.07 21.37
C TYR A 66 9.68 -23.54 21.01
N GLU A 67 9.84 -23.86 19.73
CA GLU A 67 10.19 -25.23 19.28
C GLU A 67 11.60 -25.70 19.70
N LYS A 68 12.55 -24.77 19.94
CA LYS A 68 13.95 -25.07 20.28
C LYS A 68 14.21 -25.11 21.79
N GLU A 69 13.48 -24.31 22.56
CA GLU A 69 13.50 -24.35 24.03
C GLU A 69 12.99 -25.71 24.53
N ASP A 70 11.99 -26.28 23.86
CA ASP A 70 11.51 -27.66 24.10
C ASP A 70 12.56 -28.74 23.75
N ARG A 71 13.64 -28.39 23.03
CA ARG A 71 14.74 -29.28 22.64
C ARG A 71 16.08 -28.96 23.32
N GLY A 72 16.12 -28.08 24.30
CA GLY A 72 17.25 -27.89 25.22
C GLY A 72 18.58 -27.40 24.59
N ARG A 73 18.58 -26.80 23.40
CA ARG A 73 19.80 -26.22 22.79
C ARG A 73 19.82 -24.69 22.90
N GLY A 74 20.45 -24.21 23.97
CA GLY A 74 20.70 -22.78 24.23
C GLY A 74 21.76 -22.17 23.30
N GLY A 75 21.33 -21.71 22.13
CA GLY A 75 22.10 -20.76 21.32
C GLY A 75 21.27 -19.50 21.13
N ARG A 76 21.78 -18.33 21.55
CA ARG A 76 21.13 -17.04 21.33
C ARG A 76 20.85 -16.87 19.82
N PRO A 77 19.59 -16.80 19.37
CA PRO A 77 19.28 -16.64 17.96
C PRO A 77 19.80 -15.29 17.47
N LYS A 78 20.36 -15.27 16.25
CA LYS A 78 20.70 -14.03 15.55
C LYS A 78 19.41 -13.23 15.38
N GLY A 79 19.42 -11.96 15.79
CA GLY A 79 18.27 -11.06 15.65
C GLY A 79 17.88 -10.83 14.19
N ILE A 80 16.69 -10.27 13.97
CA ILE A 80 16.18 -9.99 12.63
C ILE A 80 16.98 -8.84 12.00
N ASP A 81 17.29 -8.99 10.71
CA ASP A 81 17.97 -7.97 9.93
C ASP A 81 17.12 -6.68 9.87
N GLY A 82 17.74 -5.52 10.07
CA GLY A 82 17.01 -4.25 10.00
C GLY A 82 16.31 -3.84 11.31
N ARG A 83 16.52 -4.57 12.43
CA ARG A 83 15.87 -4.29 13.72
C ARG A 83 16.11 -2.87 14.24
N TYR A 84 17.21 -2.22 13.88
CA TYR A 84 17.51 -0.89 14.41
C TYR A 84 16.64 0.21 13.76
N GLY A 85 16.06 -0.08 12.60
CA GLY A 85 15.09 0.81 11.93
C GLY A 85 13.65 0.55 12.35
N MET A 86 13.40 -0.46 13.19
CA MET A 86 12.07 -0.86 13.62
C MET A 86 11.86 -0.46 15.09
N LEU A 87 10.88 0.41 15.33
CA LEU A 87 10.57 1.00 16.62
C LEU A 87 9.29 0.39 17.19
N ILE A 88 9.27 0.21 18.50
CA ILE A 88 8.11 -0.31 19.24
C ILE A 88 7.44 0.87 19.94
N PRO A 89 6.11 1.06 19.79
CA PRO A 89 5.34 1.99 20.61
C PRO A 89 5.39 1.62 22.10
N ASP A 90 5.33 2.59 23.00
CA ASP A 90 5.35 2.33 24.45
C ASP A 90 4.23 1.36 24.90
N LYS A 91 4.59 0.36 25.72
CA LYS A 91 3.74 -0.76 26.17
C LYS A 91 2.62 -0.33 27.11
N TYR A 92 2.71 0.84 27.76
CA TYR A 92 1.70 1.28 28.75
C TYR A 92 0.37 1.76 28.14
N SER A 93 0.27 1.89 26.81
CA SER A 93 -0.99 2.13 26.10
C SER A 93 -1.60 0.79 25.65
N GLY A 94 -2.42 0.19 26.51
CA GLY A 94 -2.96 -1.19 26.41
C GLY A 94 -3.89 -1.50 25.22
N ASN A 95 -3.50 -1.17 23.99
CA ASN A 95 -4.16 -1.56 22.74
C ASN A 95 -3.19 -1.72 21.54
N ALA A 96 -1.92 -1.30 21.66
CA ALA A 96 -0.93 -1.29 20.57
C ALA A 96 0.12 -2.40 20.71
N GLU A 97 -0.27 -3.56 21.27
CA GLU A 97 0.65 -4.68 21.50
C GLU A 97 1.34 -5.10 20.19
N ASN A 98 2.67 -5.08 20.23
CA ASN A 98 3.60 -5.78 19.33
C ASN A 98 3.70 -5.34 17.86
N THR A 99 3.16 -4.19 17.46
CA THR A 99 3.36 -3.70 16.07
C THR A 99 4.61 -2.84 15.95
N HIS A 100 5.65 -3.37 15.31
CA HIS A 100 6.84 -2.60 14.98
C HIS A 100 6.56 -1.63 13.83
N LEU A 101 7.00 -0.38 13.99
CA LEU A 101 6.88 0.69 13.00
C LEU A 101 8.26 1.10 12.49
N CYS A 102 8.37 1.44 11.20
CA CYS A 102 9.62 1.93 10.66
C CYS A 102 9.93 3.35 11.20
N PHE A 103 11.19 3.62 11.57
CA PHE A 103 11.61 4.90 12.16
C PHE A 103 11.27 6.12 11.29
N ILE A 104 11.27 5.96 9.96
CA ILE A 104 10.96 7.04 9.01
C ILE A 104 9.51 7.55 9.16
N ARG A 105 8.63 6.78 9.81
CA ARG A 105 7.27 7.23 10.18
C ARG A 105 7.30 8.52 10.99
N LEU A 106 8.33 8.73 11.82
CA LEU A 106 8.48 9.96 12.60
C LEU A 106 8.71 11.18 11.68
N LEU A 107 9.52 11.04 10.64
CA LEU A 107 9.74 12.10 9.65
C LEU A 107 8.50 12.34 8.78
N GLU A 108 7.88 11.26 8.28
CA GLU A 108 6.63 11.34 7.52
C GLU A 108 5.55 12.09 8.32
N ASN A 109 5.36 11.71 9.59
CA ASN A 109 4.39 12.36 10.46
C ASN A 109 4.79 13.80 10.80
N SER A 110 6.07 14.13 10.96
CA SER A 110 6.51 15.51 11.12
C SER A 110 6.03 16.40 9.98
N LEU A 111 6.13 15.92 8.75
CA LEU A 111 5.71 16.64 7.54
C LEU A 111 4.18 16.71 7.43
N GLU A 112 3.46 15.62 7.76
CA GLU A 112 1.99 15.64 7.83
C GLU A 112 1.48 16.64 8.88
N ARG A 113 2.13 16.73 10.05
CA ARG A 113 1.76 17.69 11.11
C ARG A 113 1.84 19.12 10.62
N LEU A 114 2.86 19.45 9.82
CA LEU A 114 2.97 20.77 9.21
C LEU A 114 1.93 20.98 8.11
N TYR A 115 1.95 20.18 7.04
CA TYR A 115 1.22 20.48 5.81
C TYR A 115 -0.26 20.05 5.83
N VAL A 116 -0.61 19.02 6.60
CA VAL A 116 -1.99 18.51 6.68
C VAL A 116 -2.70 19.08 7.90
N TYR A 117 -2.06 19.01 9.07
CA TYR A 117 -2.66 19.44 10.33
C TYR A 117 -2.37 20.90 10.71
N ARG A 118 -1.50 21.59 9.96
CA ARG A 118 -1.16 23.01 10.15
C ARG A 118 -0.61 23.31 11.55
N ASN A 119 0.18 22.37 12.08
CA ASN A 119 0.77 22.45 13.41
C ASN A 119 2.30 22.43 13.35
N PRO A 120 2.96 23.60 13.33
CA PRO A 120 4.42 23.71 13.37
C PRO A 120 5.06 23.13 14.65
N GLU A 121 4.35 23.15 15.78
CA GLU A 121 4.83 22.67 17.07
C GLU A 121 4.97 21.14 17.10
N ASP A 122 3.93 20.45 16.62
CA ASP A 122 3.97 18.99 16.47
C ASP A 122 4.98 18.56 15.39
N CYS A 123 5.13 19.35 14.31
CA CYS A 123 6.14 19.11 13.29
C CYS A 123 7.56 19.10 13.88
N LYS A 124 7.91 20.16 14.62
CA LYS A 124 9.16 20.30 15.39
C LYS A 124 9.39 19.09 16.29
N TRP A 125 8.40 18.74 17.09
CA TRP A 125 8.51 17.65 18.08
C TRP A 125 8.71 16.27 17.43
N MET A 126 7.95 15.95 16.38
CA MET A 126 8.13 14.71 15.62
C MET A 126 9.52 14.65 14.96
N PHE A 127 10.01 15.78 14.44
CA PHE A 127 11.36 15.86 13.88
C PHE A 127 12.44 15.61 14.92
N PHE A 128 12.30 16.20 16.11
CA PHE A 128 13.20 15.95 17.24
C PHE A 128 13.25 14.46 17.59
N ARG A 129 12.10 13.78 17.64
CA ARG A 129 12.03 12.32 17.88
C ARG A 129 12.72 11.54 16.77
N PHE A 130 12.48 11.90 15.50
CA PHE A 130 13.14 11.28 14.35
C PHE A 130 14.67 11.43 14.42
N MET A 131 15.19 12.64 14.58
CA MET A 131 16.63 12.88 14.63
C MET A 131 17.29 12.19 15.82
N ASN A 132 16.62 12.09 16.97
CA ASN A 132 17.17 11.37 18.12
C ASN A 132 17.32 9.87 17.87
N VAL A 133 16.51 9.25 17.01
CA VAL A 133 16.75 7.85 16.62
C VAL A 133 18.08 7.75 15.88
N LEU A 134 18.33 8.66 14.93
CA LEU A 134 19.56 8.67 14.14
C LEU A 134 20.79 8.97 15.00
N VAL A 135 20.72 10.02 15.82
CA VAL A 135 21.82 10.51 16.64
C VAL A 135 22.17 9.53 17.76
N LYS A 136 21.19 8.91 18.42
CA LYS A 136 21.46 7.96 19.50
C LYS A 136 21.98 6.63 18.99
N LYS A 137 21.39 6.10 17.92
CA LYS A 137 21.81 4.80 17.36
C LYS A 137 23.12 4.93 16.61
N CYS A 138 23.27 5.96 15.77
CA CYS A 138 24.51 6.29 15.06
C CYS A 138 25.20 5.06 14.46
N ILE A 139 24.48 4.35 13.58
CA ILE A 139 24.95 3.16 12.88
C ILE A 139 24.68 3.29 11.38
N GLU A 140 25.53 2.70 10.54
CA GLU A 140 25.26 2.56 9.11
C GLU A 140 24.30 1.38 8.85
N PRO A 141 23.31 1.49 7.93
CA PRO A 141 23.03 2.59 7.01
C PRO A 141 22.02 3.62 7.55
N LEU A 142 21.74 3.61 8.86
CA LEU A 142 20.76 4.49 9.50
C LEU A 142 21.20 5.96 9.46
N ILE A 143 22.49 6.23 9.57
CA ILE A 143 23.06 7.56 9.38
C ILE A 143 22.78 8.01 7.92
N PRO A 144 22.13 9.17 7.70
CA PRO A 144 21.95 9.72 6.37
C PRO A 144 23.26 10.34 5.86
N SER A 145 23.39 10.48 4.54
CA SER A 145 24.45 11.30 3.94
C SER A 145 24.44 12.74 4.49
N ILE A 146 25.59 13.41 4.39
CA ILE A 146 25.76 14.81 4.82
C ILE A 146 24.75 15.71 4.12
N GLY A 147 24.61 15.60 2.80
CA GLY A 147 23.64 16.39 2.04
C GLY A 147 22.20 16.24 2.53
N ASN A 148 21.75 15.00 2.81
CA ASN A 148 20.40 14.74 3.32
C ASN A 148 20.23 15.23 4.76
N THR A 149 21.23 15.04 5.61
CA THR A 149 21.20 15.53 7.00
C THR A 149 21.11 17.05 7.03
N VAL A 150 21.96 17.74 6.28
CA VAL A 150 21.97 19.21 6.19
C VAL A 150 20.66 19.74 5.62
N MET A 151 20.10 19.11 4.58
CA MET A 151 18.79 19.47 4.03
C MET A 151 17.68 19.43 5.09
N LEU A 152 17.67 18.40 5.94
CA LEU A 152 16.69 18.25 7.02
C LEU A 152 16.89 19.30 8.13
N LEU A 153 18.14 19.57 8.51
CA LEU A 153 18.48 20.57 9.52
C LEU A 153 18.15 22.00 9.04
N GLU A 154 18.47 22.34 7.78
CA GLU A 154 18.10 23.61 7.16
C GLU A 154 16.59 23.83 7.19
N PHE A 155 15.81 22.84 6.76
CA PHE A 155 14.36 22.92 6.74
C PHE A 155 13.80 23.27 8.13
N GLN A 156 14.25 22.55 9.15
CA GLN A 156 13.78 22.75 10.52
C GLN A 156 14.26 24.05 11.13
N TYR A 157 15.51 24.44 10.84
CA TYR A 157 16.07 25.70 11.27
C TYR A 157 15.24 26.87 10.72
N ILE A 158 15.00 26.90 9.41
CA ILE A 158 14.27 27.99 8.75
C ILE A 158 12.79 27.99 9.13
N LEU A 159 12.15 26.83 9.27
CA LEU A 159 10.79 26.73 9.80
C LEU A 159 10.67 27.36 11.19
N CYS A 160 11.54 26.98 12.12
CA CYS A 160 11.50 27.49 13.49
C CYS A 160 11.83 28.99 13.54
N CYS A 161 12.82 29.45 12.78
CA CYS A 161 13.13 30.86 12.61
C CYS A 161 11.94 31.67 12.08
N ALA A 162 11.21 31.16 11.08
CA ALA A 162 10.04 31.83 10.53
C ALA A 162 8.89 31.92 11.54
N VAL A 163 8.65 30.85 12.30
CA VAL A 163 7.67 30.86 13.41
C VAL A 163 8.07 31.88 14.48
N LEU A 164 9.34 31.94 14.87
CA LEU A 164 9.83 32.91 15.84
C LEU A 164 9.69 34.36 15.35
N MET A 165 10.06 34.66 14.10
CA MET A 165 9.84 35.99 13.50
C MET A 165 8.36 36.39 13.52
N ARG A 166 7.45 35.43 13.30
CA ARG A 166 6.01 35.66 13.36
C ARG A 166 5.51 35.90 14.78
N LEU A 167 5.99 35.14 15.76
CA LEU A 167 5.56 35.23 17.16
C LEU A 167 6.17 36.43 17.90
N CYS A 168 7.37 36.86 17.51
CA CYS A 168 8.10 37.95 18.13
C CYS A 168 8.54 38.98 17.08
N LYS A 169 7.84 40.12 17.02
CA LYS A 169 8.05 41.18 16.03
C LYS A 169 9.43 41.83 16.06
N ASN A 170 10.19 41.67 17.15
CA ASN A 170 11.50 42.28 17.32
C ASN A 170 12.63 41.41 16.73
N ILE A 171 12.32 40.21 16.25
CA ILE A 171 13.33 39.31 15.67
C ILE A 171 13.56 39.69 14.22
N THR A 172 14.81 40.05 13.91
CA THR A 172 15.29 40.24 12.54
C THR A 172 16.46 39.28 12.30
N LEU A 173 16.31 38.39 11.33
CA LEU A 173 17.29 37.34 11.04
C LEU A 173 18.07 37.67 9.78
N CYS A 174 19.37 37.35 9.76
CA CYS A 174 20.21 37.48 8.58
C CYS A 174 20.28 36.13 7.88
N LEU A 175 19.62 36.01 6.72
CA LEU A 175 19.51 34.75 5.99
C LEU A 175 19.97 34.94 4.54
N PRO A 176 20.56 33.90 3.91
CA PRO A 176 20.71 33.85 2.47
C PRO A 176 19.34 33.95 1.79
N LYS A 177 19.23 34.73 0.72
CA LYS A 177 17.93 34.92 0.04
C LYS A 177 17.34 33.59 -0.49
N SER A 178 18.19 32.65 -0.90
CA SER A 178 17.76 31.33 -1.39
C SER A 178 17.04 30.50 -0.33
N TYR A 179 17.20 30.79 0.96
CA TYR A 179 16.52 30.06 2.03
C TYR A 179 14.99 30.29 1.99
N ILE A 180 14.52 31.35 1.35
CA ILE A 180 13.09 31.53 1.05
C ILE A 180 12.63 30.51 0.00
N ALA A 181 13.47 30.22 -1.00
CA ALA A 181 13.18 29.21 -2.01
C ALA A 181 13.10 27.79 -1.42
N LEU A 182 13.76 27.52 -0.29
CA LEU A 182 13.65 26.27 0.46
C LEU A 182 12.18 25.97 0.80
N PHE A 183 11.45 26.96 1.31
CA PHE A 183 10.02 26.82 1.61
C PHE A 183 9.17 26.54 0.37
N HIS A 184 9.44 27.23 -0.74
CA HIS A 184 8.75 26.94 -2.00
C HIS A 184 9.07 25.55 -2.55
N TYR A 185 10.30 25.08 -2.37
CA TYR A 185 10.70 23.72 -2.73
C TYR A 185 9.95 22.67 -1.90
N TRP A 186 9.97 22.79 -0.57
CA TRP A 186 9.22 21.88 0.29
C TRP A 186 7.70 21.97 0.06
N GLU A 187 7.16 23.17 -0.15
CA GLU A 187 5.76 23.33 -0.52
C GLU A 187 5.43 22.62 -1.83
N PHE A 188 6.25 22.80 -2.86
CA PHE A 188 6.10 22.09 -4.14
C PHE A 188 6.08 20.57 -3.96
N LEU A 189 6.96 20.05 -3.10
CA LEU A 189 7.03 18.62 -2.81
C LEU A 189 5.76 18.09 -2.11
N PHE A 190 5.16 18.86 -1.21
CA PHE A 190 4.04 18.37 -0.38
C PHE A 190 2.65 18.88 -0.81
N ARG A 191 2.57 19.65 -1.90
CA ARG A 191 1.30 20.14 -2.45
C ARG A 191 0.52 18.99 -3.09
N LYS A 192 -0.54 18.52 -2.42
CA LYS A 192 -1.55 17.63 -3.05
C LYS A 192 -2.27 18.36 -4.18
N LYS A 193 -2.49 17.65 -5.30
CA LYS A 193 -3.34 18.10 -6.41
C LYS A 193 -4.85 17.97 -6.14
N ASP A 194 -5.26 17.66 -4.90
CA ASP A 194 -6.67 17.54 -4.55
C ASP A 194 -7.36 18.91 -4.57
N GLN A 195 -8.09 19.17 -5.66
CA GLN A 195 -8.83 20.41 -5.93
C GLN A 195 -9.91 20.76 -4.88
N LYS A 196 -10.17 19.88 -3.89
CA LYS A 196 -11.25 20.04 -2.90
C LYS A 196 -10.80 20.52 -1.51
N LYS A 197 -9.50 20.51 -1.20
CA LYS A 197 -8.96 21.11 0.02
C LYS A 197 -7.90 22.12 -0.40
N GLU A 198 -8.17 23.41 -0.22
CA GLU A 198 -7.14 24.44 -0.38
C GLU A 198 -5.97 24.11 0.54
N ILE A 199 -4.89 23.60 -0.04
CA ILE A 199 -3.60 23.54 0.64
C ILE A 199 -3.15 24.97 0.74
N ARG A 200 -3.07 25.45 1.98
CA ARG A 200 -2.54 26.75 2.31
C ARG A 200 -1.03 26.66 2.26
N ASP A 201 -0.40 27.66 1.65
CA ASP A 201 1.05 27.79 1.61
C ASP A 201 1.64 27.81 3.04
N ILE A 202 2.93 27.50 3.15
CA ILE A 202 3.61 27.43 4.45
C ILE A 202 3.54 28.74 5.22
N PHE A 203 3.56 29.89 4.53
CA PHE A 203 3.45 31.18 5.17
C PHE A 203 2.08 31.40 5.82
N SER A 204 1.01 30.94 5.17
CA SER A 204 -0.34 30.95 5.69
C SER A 204 -0.48 30.01 6.90
N ILE A 205 0.17 28.84 6.88
CA ILE A 205 0.22 27.94 8.05
C ILE A 205 0.86 28.64 9.24
N ILE A 206 2.03 29.27 9.05
CA ILE A 206 2.73 30.01 10.10
C ILE A 206 1.92 31.23 10.57
N GLN A 207 1.25 31.94 9.65
CA GLN A 207 0.38 33.06 9.98
C GLN A 207 -0.79 32.65 10.86
N GLU A 208 -1.41 31.50 10.58
CA GLU A 208 -2.59 30.98 11.29
C GLU A 208 -2.26 30.32 12.61
N TYR A 209 -1.04 29.83 12.78
CA TYR A 209 -0.61 29.16 14.01
C TYR A 209 -0.80 30.07 15.24
N LYS A 210 -1.60 29.60 16.22
CA LYS A 210 -1.83 30.32 17.48
C LYS A 210 -1.50 29.36 18.63
N PRO A 211 -0.30 29.46 19.23
CA PRO A 211 0.05 28.61 20.36
C PRO A 211 -0.89 28.88 21.55
N LYS A 212 -1.10 27.86 22.38
CA LYS A 212 -1.88 28.01 23.63
C LYS A 212 -1.22 29.01 24.57
N ASP A 213 0.10 28.90 24.72
CA ASP A 213 0.95 29.86 25.42
C ASP A 213 2.05 30.32 24.47
N THR A 214 2.07 31.63 24.18
CA THR A 214 3.06 32.21 23.26
C THR A 214 4.46 32.22 23.86
N ASN A 215 4.61 32.47 25.17
CA ASN A 215 5.92 32.51 25.81
C ASN A 215 6.54 31.13 25.86
N GLU A 216 5.73 30.11 26.15
CA GLU A 216 6.19 28.74 26.18
C GLU A 216 6.58 28.25 24.78
N ALA A 217 5.75 28.53 23.77
CA ALA A 217 6.10 28.24 22.38
C ALA A 217 7.42 28.92 21.96
N LEU A 218 7.63 30.20 22.33
CA LEU A 218 8.89 30.89 22.05
C LEU A 218 10.10 30.16 22.66
N LYS A 219 10.01 29.71 23.92
CA LYS A 219 11.08 28.94 24.57
C LYS A 219 11.31 27.61 23.87
N GLU A 220 10.24 26.87 23.57
CA GLU A 220 10.32 25.57 22.90
C GLU A 220 10.97 25.64 21.52
N PHE A 221 10.61 26.66 20.73
CA PHE A 221 11.20 26.86 19.40
C PHE A 221 12.67 27.25 19.49
N LYS A 222 13.05 28.13 20.42
CA LYS A 222 14.46 28.47 20.68
C LYS A 222 15.27 27.27 21.16
N PHE A 223 14.68 26.46 22.05
CA PHE A 223 15.29 25.22 22.51
C PHE A 223 15.53 24.26 21.34
N HIS A 224 14.57 24.10 20.43
CA HIS A 224 14.74 23.23 19.27
C HIS A 224 15.80 23.76 18.30
N LEU A 225 15.92 25.07 18.13
CA LEU A 225 17.01 25.66 17.36
C LEU A 225 18.38 25.33 17.96
N LEU A 226 18.53 25.38 19.30
CA LEU A 226 19.73 24.92 19.99
C LEU A 226 19.96 23.40 19.78
N TYR A 227 18.90 22.59 19.82
CA TYR A 227 19.00 21.16 19.52
C TYR A 227 19.55 20.91 18.10
N VAL A 228 19.03 21.62 17.09
CA VAL A 228 19.52 21.52 15.71
C VAL A 228 21.01 21.86 15.63
N ALA A 229 21.48 22.89 16.34
CA ALA A 229 22.90 23.22 16.43
C ALA A 229 23.71 22.12 17.14
N LYS A 230 23.20 21.55 18.24
CA LYS A 230 23.84 20.42 18.94
C LYS A 230 23.95 19.17 18.07
N VAL A 231 23.00 18.92 17.17
CA VAL A 231 23.06 17.82 16.20
C VAL A 231 24.10 18.11 15.11
N LEU A 232 24.10 19.33 14.56
CA LEU A 232 25.09 19.76 13.56
C LEU A 232 26.53 19.60 14.07
N CYS A 233 26.77 19.97 15.33
CA CYS A 233 28.08 19.97 15.99
C CYS A 233 28.45 18.65 16.67
N GLY A 234 27.61 17.61 16.63
CA GLY A 234 27.88 16.35 17.34
C GLY A 234 27.93 16.45 18.87
N ALA A 235 27.38 17.51 19.47
CA ALA A 235 27.32 17.64 20.92
C ALA A 235 26.31 16.68 21.60
N LYS A 236 25.38 16.11 20.83
CA LYS A 236 24.49 15.05 21.31
C LYS A 236 25.12 13.66 21.24
N ASN A 237 25.93 13.42 20.23
CA ASN A 237 26.74 12.20 20.06
C ASN A 237 27.95 12.58 19.20
N SER A 238 29.16 12.41 19.75
CA SER A 238 30.40 12.78 19.06
C SER A 238 30.62 12.01 17.76
N ASN A 239 30.01 10.83 17.62
CA ASN A 239 30.08 10.01 16.41
C ASN A 239 29.10 10.47 15.32
N PHE A 240 28.23 11.44 15.62
CA PHE A 240 27.30 12.06 14.68
C PHE A 240 27.65 13.55 14.57
N ASN A 241 28.82 13.89 14.02
CA ASN A 241 29.27 15.27 13.90
C ASN A 241 29.20 15.77 12.47
N VAL A 242 27.99 16.14 12.04
CA VAL A 242 27.69 16.54 10.66
C VAL A 242 28.64 17.63 10.16
N LEU A 243 28.98 18.61 11.00
CA LEU A 243 29.87 19.70 10.65
C LEU A 243 31.28 19.21 10.36
N LEU A 244 31.87 18.40 11.24
CA LEU A 244 33.23 17.88 11.06
C LEU A 244 33.32 16.77 10.01
N ASP A 245 32.27 15.97 9.88
CA ASP A 245 32.17 14.83 8.95
C ASP A 245 32.07 15.33 7.50
N ALA A 246 31.42 16.48 7.26
CA ALA A 246 31.38 17.12 5.95
C ALA A 246 32.77 17.53 5.41
N PHE A 247 33.74 17.72 6.31
CA PHE A 247 35.14 17.99 5.98
C PHE A 247 36.04 16.75 6.17
N GLY A 248 35.45 15.56 6.32
CA GLY A 248 36.15 14.28 6.40
C GLY A 248 36.44 13.63 5.04
N ASP A 249 35.64 13.96 4.02
CA ASP A 249 35.75 13.38 2.67
C ASP A 249 35.85 14.47 1.58
N THR A 250 36.73 14.26 0.61
CA THR A 250 36.87 15.13 -0.57
C THR A 250 35.62 15.12 -1.46
N ASP A 251 34.84 14.06 -1.43
CA ASP A 251 33.60 13.97 -2.21
C ASP A 251 32.54 14.95 -1.67
N CYS A 252 32.51 15.19 -0.36
CA CYS A 252 31.65 16.21 0.27
C CYS A 252 32.09 17.64 -0.11
N ILE A 253 33.38 17.88 -0.31
CA ILE A 253 33.91 19.18 -0.76
C ILE A 253 33.52 19.43 -2.22
N THR A 254 33.75 18.45 -3.09
CA THR A 254 33.53 18.60 -4.54
C THR A 254 32.05 18.61 -4.93
N SER A 255 31.19 17.91 -4.19
CA SER A 255 29.73 17.97 -4.34
C SER A 255 29.11 19.26 -3.81
N GLY A 256 29.86 20.05 -3.01
CA GLY A 256 29.38 21.28 -2.37
C GLY A 256 28.65 21.05 -1.04
N GLU A 257 28.53 19.81 -0.57
CA GLU A 257 27.89 19.49 0.71
C GLU A 257 28.62 20.14 1.89
N ALA A 258 29.96 20.10 1.90
CA ALA A 258 30.77 20.75 2.95
C ALA A 258 30.58 22.26 3.01
N GLU A 259 30.53 22.91 1.85
CA GLU A 259 30.29 24.35 1.75
C GLU A 259 28.87 24.71 2.21
N ARG A 260 27.87 23.90 1.86
CA ARG A 260 26.49 24.07 2.35
C ARG A 260 26.40 23.90 3.87
N THR A 261 27.08 22.90 4.44
CA THR A 261 27.17 22.70 5.89
C THR A 261 27.82 23.90 6.59
N MET A 262 28.89 24.46 6.00
CA MET A 262 29.55 25.67 6.48
C MET A 262 28.60 26.88 6.44
N VAL A 263 27.88 27.09 5.34
CA VAL A 263 26.87 28.16 5.23
C VAL A 263 25.81 28.02 6.33
N LEU A 264 25.27 26.82 6.57
CA LEU A 264 24.32 26.59 7.66
C LEU A 264 24.91 26.96 9.03
N CYS A 265 26.13 26.51 9.33
CA CYS A 265 26.82 26.83 10.58
C CYS A 265 27.00 28.35 10.77
N LEU A 266 27.47 29.05 9.73
CA LEU A 266 27.65 30.50 9.75
C LEU A 266 26.31 31.24 9.90
N VAL A 267 25.24 30.77 9.25
CA VAL A 267 23.89 31.31 9.42
C VAL A 267 23.41 31.14 10.86
N MET A 268 23.68 30.00 11.51
CA MET A 268 23.36 29.81 12.93
C MET A 268 24.17 30.77 13.82
N LEU A 269 25.46 30.94 13.55
CA LEU A 269 26.36 31.84 14.28
C LEU A 269 25.91 33.30 14.21
N VAL A 270 25.65 33.84 13.01
CA VAL A 270 25.27 35.25 12.85
C VAL A 270 23.92 35.57 13.50
N ASN A 271 23.03 34.57 13.60
CA ASN A 271 21.70 34.72 14.20
C ASN A 271 21.64 34.33 15.68
N ALA A 272 22.74 33.88 16.28
CA ALA A 272 22.76 33.34 17.65
C ALA A 272 22.12 34.28 18.68
N ASN A 273 22.44 35.58 18.65
CA ASN A 273 21.87 36.56 19.59
C ASN A 273 20.35 36.76 19.49
N GLN A 274 19.76 36.45 18.32
CA GLN A 274 18.35 36.71 18.06
C GLN A 274 17.48 35.53 18.47
N VAL A 275 17.96 34.30 18.23
CA VAL A 275 17.14 33.09 18.33
C VAL A 275 17.74 31.96 19.14
N HIS A 276 18.99 32.09 19.62
CA HIS A 276 19.67 31.06 20.41
C HIS A 276 20.12 31.57 21.78
N SER A 277 20.50 30.64 22.67
CA SER A 277 21.22 30.97 23.90
C SER A 277 22.69 31.32 23.61
N PRO A 278 23.38 32.07 24.49
CA PRO A 278 24.80 32.41 24.32
C PRO A 278 25.72 31.21 24.06
N ARG A 279 25.39 30.05 24.64
CA ARG A 279 26.12 28.77 24.48
C ARG A 279 26.12 28.23 23.04
N CYS A 280 25.15 28.62 22.22
CA CYS A 280 25.11 28.20 20.81
C CYS A 280 26.30 28.75 20.01
N LYS A 281 26.77 29.97 20.33
CA LYS A 281 27.94 30.55 19.65
C LYS A 281 29.21 29.76 19.91
N SER A 282 29.50 29.44 21.18
CA SER A 282 30.71 28.70 21.54
C SER A 282 30.72 27.31 20.91
N LEU A 283 29.58 26.62 20.96
CA LEU A 283 29.37 25.32 20.34
C LEU A 283 29.61 25.32 18.82
N LEU A 284 29.18 26.35 18.12
CA LEU A 284 29.40 26.43 16.67
C LEU A 284 30.84 26.83 16.33
N TYR A 285 31.44 27.69 17.16
CA TYR A 285 32.79 28.24 16.92
C TYR A 285 33.91 27.23 17.21
N GLU A 286 33.73 26.33 18.18
CA GLU A 286 34.81 25.41 18.64
C GLU A 286 35.36 24.47 17.56
N HIS A 287 34.60 24.22 16.50
CA HIS A 287 34.99 23.31 15.42
C HIS A 287 35.91 23.94 14.35
N PHE A 288 35.96 25.27 14.25
CA PHE A 288 36.69 25.96 13.17
C PHE A 288 38.20 25.68 13.13
N PRO A 289 38.91 25.49 14.25
CA PRO A 289 40.31 25.07 14.23
C PRO A 289 40.51 23.68 13.60
N GLU A 290 39.64 22.73 13.90
CA GLU A 290 39.72 21.37 13.33
C GLU A 290 39.34 21.37 11.85
N ILE A 291 38.29 22.11 11.47
CA ILE A 291 37.92 22.29 10.06
C ILE A 291 39.09 22.85 9.27
N LYS A 292 39.80 23.86 9.81
CA LYS A 292 41.00 24.43 9.19
C LYS A 292 42.07 23.37 8.98
N ALA A 293 42.35 22.55 9.99
CA ALA A 293 43.35 21.49 9.90
C ALA A 293 42.98 20.46 8.81
N LYS A 294 41.73 19.97 8.80
CA LYS A 294 41.21 19.04 7.80
C LYS A 294 41.32 19.60 6.38
N LEU A 295 40.89 20.85 6.19
CA LEU A 295 40.89 21.52 4.90
C LEU A 295 42.31 21.77 4.37
N MET A 296 43.25 22.15 5.24
CA MET A 296 44.65 22.36 4.86
C MET A 296 45.35 21.04 4.50
N ASN A 297 45.06 19.97 5.24
CA ASN A 297 45.54 18.63 4.90
C ASN A 297 45.00 18.18 3.53
N MET A 298 43.70 18.34 3.29
CA MET A 298 43.10 18.04 1.98
C MET A 298 43.66 18.89 0.86
N LYS A 299 43.94 20.18 1.11
CA LYS A 299 44.53 21.08 0.10
C LYS A 299 45.96 20.67 -0.26
N LYS A 300 46.72 20.13 0.71
CA LYS A 300 48.06 19.59 0.47
C LYS A 300 48.00 18.36 -0.43
N ASP A 301 47.06 17.47 -0.18
CA ASP A 301 46.94 16.21 -0.92
C ASP A 301 46.24 16.38 -2.28
N TYR A 302 45.25 17.28 -2.35
CA TYR A 302 44.37 17.50 -3.51
C TYR A 302 44.09 19.00 -3.74
N PRO A 303 45.08 19.80 -4.16
CA PRO A 303 44.95 21.26 -4.25
C PRO A 303 43.84 21.72 -5.19
N SER A 304 43.58 20.99 -6.29
CA SER A 304 42.54 21.34 -7.26
C SER A 304 41.11 21.02 -6.79
N LYS A 305 40.94 20.20 -5.75
CA LYS A 305 39.62 19.80 -5.23
C LYS A 305 39.11 20.74 -4.14
N VAL A 306 39.99 21.53 -3.52
CA VAL A 306 39.63 22.40 -2.39
C VAL A 306 39.47 23.84 -2.88
N PRO A 307 38.24 24.39 -2.87
CA PRO A 307 38.00 25.77 -3.29
C PRO A 307 38.73 26.79 -2.39
N GLU A 308 39.41 27.76 -2.98
CA GLU A 308 40.12 28.81 -2.21
C GLU A 308 39.17 29.62 -1.32
N ARG A 309 37.95 29.88 -1.79
CA ARG A 309 36.91 30.57 -1.03
C ARG A 309 36.60 29.88 0.31
N LEU A 310 36.63 28.54 0.34
CA LEU A 310 36.33 27.75 1.53
C LEU A 310 37.47 27.84 2.55
N VAL A 311 38.72 27.92 2.09
CA VAL A 311 39.88 28.14 2.97
C VAL A 311 39.83 29.54 3.57
N LYS A 312 39.58 30.54 2.72
CA LYS A 312 39.51 31.95 3.10
C LYS A 312 38.45 32.20 4.17
N ILE A 313 37.24 31.63 4.03
CA ILE A 313 36.18 31.81 5.05
C ILE A 313 36.55 31.15 6.38
N VAL A 314 37.14 29.95 6.36
CA VAL A 314 37.55 29.25 7.60
C VAL A 314 38.65 30.03 8.33
N GLU A 315 39.61 30.60 7.62
CA GLU A 315 40.63 31.48 8.21
C GLU A 315 39.99 32.74 8.81
N ARG A 316 39.13 33.41 8.03
CA ARG A 316 38.47 34.64 8.44
C ARG A 316 37.59 34.47 9.68
N VAL A 317 36.94 33.31 9.84
CA VAL A 317 36.15 32.99 11.04
C VAL A 317 37.04 32.68 12.24
N ASN A 318 38.12 31.92 12.06
CA ASN A 318 39.08 31.66 13.15
C ASN A 318 39.73 32.95 13.69
N ASP A 319 39.93 33.94 12.82
CA ASP A 319 40.53 35.23 13.17
C ASP A 319 39.47 36.29 13.57
N ALA A 320 38.19 35.94 13.57
CA ALA A 320 37.10 36.90 13.81
C ALA A 320 37.02 37.32 15.29
N VAL A 321 37.00 38.63 15.53
CA VAL A 321 36.86 39.22 16.88
C VAL A 321 35.40 39.46 17.26
N ASN A 322 34.50 39.54 16.27
CA ASN A 322 33.08 39.81 16.47
C ASN A 322 32.22 39.17 15.37
N VAL A 323 30.91 39.13 15.60
CA VAL A 323 29.94 38.52 14.70
C VAL A 323 29.85 39.26 13.36
N ARG A 324 30.10 40.57 13.33
CA ARG A 324 30.15 41.36 12.09
C ARG A 324 31.17 40.80 11.09
N LYS A 325 32.37 40.41 11.54
CA LYS A 325 33.39 39.81 10.66
C LYS A 325 32.96 38.47 10.08
N ILE A 326 32.23 37.67 10.86
CA ILE A 326 31.64 36.41 10.40
C ILE A 326 30.56 36.69 9.34
N ALA A 327 29.69 37.68 9.56
CA ALA A 327 28.66 38.07 8.59
C ALA A 327 29.25 38.63 7.28
N GLU A 328 30.30 39.46 7.35
CA GLU A 328 31.06 39.94 6.18
C GLU A 328 31.68 38.78 5.40
N GLY A 329 32.25 37.79 6.10
CA GLY A 329 32.80 36.58 5.48
C GLY A 329 31.73 35.72 4.81
N LEU A 330 30.59 35.51 5.47
CA LEU A 330 29.47 34.77 4.91
C LEU A 330 28.89 35.45 3.66
N GLN A 331 28.76 36.79 3.69
CA GLN A 331 28.32 37.57 2.53
C GLN A 331 29.27 37.40 1.34
N GLU A 332 30.58 37.42 1.58
CA GLU A 332 31.60 37.21 0.55
C GLU A 332 31.55 35.79 -0.02
N LEU A 333 31.43 34.77 0.84
CA LEU A 333 31.29 33.37 0.42
C LEU A 333 30.09 33.16 -0.52
N LEU A 334 28.94 33.74 -0.18
CA LEU A 334 27.71 33.62 -0.99
C LEU A 334 27.83 34.32 -2.35
N ILE A 335 28.50 35.49 -2.40
CA ILE A 335 28.77 36.20 -3.65
C ILE A 335 29.71 35.39 -4.53
N GLU A 336 30.82 34.90 -3.98
CA GLU A 336 31.83 34.13 -4.73
C GLU A 336 31.30 32.78 -5.24
N ARG A 337 30.25 32.21 -4.60
CA ARG A 337 29.65 30.95 -5.00
C ARG A 337 28.63 31.11 -6.14
N ASP A 338 27.56 31.88 -5.90
CA ASP A 338 26.37 31.91 -6.78
C ASP A 338 25.83 33.34 -7.02
N GLU A 339 26.64 34.39 -6.79
CA GLU A 339 26.17 35.79 -6.77
C GLU A 339 25.01 36.01 -5.78
N GLU A 340 24.95 35.19 -4.73
CA GLU A 340 23.94 35.25 -3.68
C GLU A 340 24.31 36.31 -2.62
N TYR A 341 23.31 36.80 -1.90
CA TYR A 341 23.50 37.78 -0.84
C TYR A 341 22.69 37.49 0.42
N LEU A 342 23.19 38.02 1.54
CA LEU A 342 22.48 38.04 2.81
C LEU A 342 21.43 39.14 2.82
N ALA A 343 20.31 38.84 3.45
CA ALA A 343 19.23 39.79 3.64
C ALA A 343 18.78 39.80 5.11
N ASP A 344 18.36 40.98 5.56
CA ASP A 344 17.66 41.11 6.83
C ASP A 344 16.20 40.71 6.63
N CYS A 345 15.81 39.63 7.29
CA CYS A 345 14.53 38.96 7.18
C CYS A 345 13.68 39.20 8.42
N HIS A 346 12.41 39.56 8.20
CA HIS A 346 11.41 39.66 9.27
C HIS A 346 10.02 39.27 8.75
N TRP A 347 9.11 38.96 9.67
CA TRP A 347 7.76 38.56 9.31
C TRP A 347 6.90 39.75 8.92
N LYS A 348 6.24 39.69 7.76
CA LYS A 348 5.31 40.72 7.28
C LYS A 348 4.07 40.08 6.67
N TRP A 349 2.91 40.65 7.00
CA TRP A 349 1.62 40.18 6.52
C TRP A 349 0.74 41.35 6.09
N ASP A 350 0.85 41.74 4.82
CA ASP A 350 0.09 42.85 4.26
C ASP A 350 -1.38 42.46 4.01
N THR A 351 -2.30 43.32 4.45
CA THR A 351 -3.73 43.18 4.14
C THR A 351 -4.01 43.55 2.68
N MET A 352 -5.08 43.02 2.09
CA MET A 352 -5.42 43.19 0.67
C MET A 352 -5.59 44.66 0.21
N TYR A 353 -5.59 45.62 1.12
CA TYR A 353 -5.81 47.04 0.83
C TYR A 353 -4.51 47.86 0.65
N ALA A 354 -3.33 47.23 0.76
CA ALA A 354 -2.07 47.91 0.50
C ALA A 354 -1.86 48.12 -1.02
N LYS A 355 -1.66 49.38 -1.46
CA LYS A 355 -1.26 49.69 -2.84
C LYS A 355 0.18 49.18 -3.08
N GLY A 356 0.31 48.07 -3.80
CA GLY A 356 1.60 47.46 -4.16
C GLY A 356 1.53 45.93 -4.20
N ALA A 357 2.65 45.27 -4.48
CA ALA A 357 2.75 43.82 -4.29
C ALA A 357 2.60 43.51 -2.80
N SER A 358 1.50 42.87 -2.40
CA SER A 358 1.25 42.50 -1.00
C SER A 358 2.24 41.44 -0.54
N ILE A 359 3.04 41.73 0.48
CA ILE A 359 4.01 40.77 1.02
C ILE A 359 3.32 39.93 2.09
N ARG A 360 3.41 38.61 1.96
CA ARG A 360 2.84 37.63 2.90
C ARG A 360 3.88 36.56 3.23
N GLY A 361 4.48 36.66 4.41
CA GLY A 361 5.49 35.72 4.89
C GLY A 361 6.78 36.43 5.30
N ILE A 362 7.92 35.91 4.85
CA ILE A 362 9.23 36.49 5.13
C ILE A 362 9.48 37.66 4.16
N PHE A 363 9.53 38.87 4.71
CA PHE A 363 10.02 40.04 3.99
C PHE A 363 11.52 40.16 4.17
N TYR A 364 12.21 40.64 3.14
CA TYR A 364 13.65 40.75 3.10
C TYR A 364 14.08 42.16 2.66
N GLU A 365 15.08 42.70 3.35
CA GLU A 365 15.72 43.97 3.05
C GLU A 365 17.24 43.78 2.93
N GLN A 366 17.93 44.80 2.41
CA GLN A 366 19.39 44.79 2.38
C GLN A 366 19.93 44.63 3.80
N VAL A 367 20.89 43.71 3.98
CA VAL A 367 21.47 43.44 5.29
C VAL A 367 22.12 44.69 5.89
N ASN A 368 21.75 45.04 7.11
CA ASN A 368 22.44 46.05 7.90
C ASN A 368 23.50 45.37 8.77
N LEU A 369 24.76 45.37 8.31
CA LEU A 369 25.87 44.73 9.01
C LEU A 369 26.26 45.44 10.32
N ASP A 370 25.90 46.71 10.50
CA ASP A 370 26.24 47.47 11.70
C ASP A 370 25.46 46.98 12.93
N ARG A 371 24.40 46.18 12.76
CA ARG A 371 23.67 45.56 13.88
C ARG A 371 24.44 44.42 14.58
N PHE A 372 25.58 43.98 14.04
CA PHE A 372 26.37 42.84 14.54
C PHE A 372 27.57 43.23 15.41
N GLU A 373 27.50 44.34 16.15
CA GLU A 373 28.60 44.83 17.01
C GLU A 373 28.88 43.98 18.26
N SER A 374 28.09 42.94 18.54
CA SER A 374 28.33 42.05 19.68
C SER A 374 29.65 41.28 19.53
N TYR A 375 30.45 41.26 20.61
CA TYR A 375 31.63 40.41 20.72
C TYR A 375 31.26 38.92 20.75
N LEU A 376 32.23 38.07 20.41
CA LEU A 376 32.19 36.66 20.77
C LEU A 376 32.53 36.60 22.26
N ASP A 377 31.52 36.40 23.12
CA ASP A 377 31.75 36.36 24.56
C ASP A 377 32.80 35.28 24.92
N PRO A 378 33.69 35.54 25.90
CA PRO A 378 34.58 34.51 26.43
C PRO A 378 33.78 33.29 26.91
N LEU A 379 34.41 32.11 26.83
CA LEU A 379 33.90 30.83 27.32
C LEU A 379 33.62 30.85 28.84
N GLU A 380 32.58 31.55 29.28
CA GLU A 380 32.07 31.39 30.64
C GLU A 380 31.19 30.15 30.70
N TYR A 381 31.67 29.17 31.44
CA TYR A 381 30.96 27.93 31.74
C TYR A 381 29.76 28.25 32.65
N PHE A 382 28.67 28.70 32.07
CA PHE A 382 27.37 28.73 32.74
C PHE A 382 26.76 27.32 32.68
N GLU A 383 26.72 26.62 33.81
CA GLU A 383 25.84 25.47 33.98
C GLU A 383 24.40 25.98 34.07
N GLU A 384 23.77 26.26 32.93
CA GLU A 384 22.31 26.27 32.90
C GLU A 384 21.81 24.85 33.19
N PRO A 385 20.68 24.70 33.92
CA PRO A 385 20.05 23.41 34.16
C PRO A 385 19.35 22.91 32.88
N GLU A 386 20.04 22.92 31.73
CA GLU A 386 19.56 22.45 30.43
C GLU A 386 19.13 20.98 30.48
N THR A 387 19.72 20.18 31.37
CA THR A 387 19.27 18.80 31.59
C THR A 387 17.92 18.75 32.33
N GLU A 388 17.59 19.73 33.17
CA GLU A 388 16.24 19.87 33.74
C GLU A 388 15.27 20.43 32.69
N LEU A 389 15.64 21.40 31.84
CA LEU A 389 14.77 21.91 30.77
C LEU A 389 14.51 20.87 29.65
N GLU A 390 15.51 20.07 29.26
CA GLU A 390 15.35 18.92 28.34
C GLU A 390 14.45 17.84 28.93
N ARG A 391 14.49 17.64 30.25
CA ARG A 391 13.56 16.75 30.95
C ARG A 391 12.16 17.39 31.02
N ASP A 392 12.03 18.61 31.50
CA ASP A 392 10.74 19.26 31.71
C ASP A 392 9.97 19.53 30.40
N LEU A 393 10.65 19.80 29.28
CA LEU A 393 10.01 20.04 27.97
C LEU A 393 9.67 18.76 27.19
N TYR A 394 10.37 17.65 27.42
CA TYR A 394 10.25 16.45 26.57
C TYR A 394 10.05 15.12 27.31
N VAL A 395 10.05 15.07 28.66
CA VAL A 395 10.12 13.79 29.40
C VAL A 395 8.84 13.26 30.03
N GLU A 396 7.78 14.03 30.36
CA GLU A 396 6.75 13.41 31.23
C GLU A 396 5.26 13.66 30.90
N GLU A 397 4.86 14.42 29.89
CA GLU A 397 3.41 14.72 29.67
C GLU A 397 2.81 14.44 28.28
N ARG A 398 3.58 14.08 27.24
CA ARG A 398 3.01 13.74 25.92
C ARG A 398 3.03 12.24 25.64
N GLU A 399 1.88 11.72 25.22
CA GLU A 399 1.68 10.38 24.67
C GLU A 399 2.78 10.04 23.64
N ASP A 400 3.34 8.82 23.71
CA ASP A 400 4.41 8.40 22.79
C ASP A 400 3.94 8.57 21.34
N PRO A 401 4.67 9.35 20.50
CA PRO A 401 4.24 9.60 19.14
C PRO A 401 4.06 8.31 18.33
N LEU A 402 4.84 7.27 18.62
CA LEU A 402 4.71 5.98 17.96
C LEU A 402 3.39 5.29 18.32
N THR A 403 2.89 5.43 19.55
CA THR A 403 1.57 4.95 19.97
C THR A 403 0.45 5.66 19.21
N ALA A 404 0.54 6.99 19.09
CA ALA A 404 -0.41 7.76 18.30
C ALA A 404 -0.40 7.34 16.82
N ILE A 405 0.78 7.08 16.24
CA ILE A 405 0.91 6.60 14.86
C ILE A 405 0.34 5.18 14.71
N ALA A 406 0.66 4.28 15.65
CA ALA A 406 0.20 2.89 15.66
C ALA A 406 -1.34 2.82 15.77
N SER A 407 -1.94 3.59 16.67
CA SER A 407 -3.40 3.64 16.85
C SER A 407 -4.11 4.19 15.61
N ILE A 408 -3.60 5.27 15.00
CA ILE A 408 -4.13 5.81 13.73
C ILE A 408 -4.02 4.75 12.62
N LYS A 409 -2.89 4.05 12.52
CA LYS A 409 -2.69 2.97 11.55
C LYS A 409 -3.70 1.84 11.77
N GLN A 410 -3.85 1.37 13.00
CA GLN A 410 -4.78 0.31 13.38
C GLN A 410 -6.23 0.72 13.07
N GLN A 411 -6.62 1.96 13.40
CA GLN A 411 -7.93 2.50 13.07
C GLN A 411 -8.16 2.54 11.55
N LYS A 412 -7.19 3.02 10.76
CA LYS A 412 -7.27 3.03 9.28
C LYS A 412 -7.40 1.60 8.73
N GLN A 413 -6.68 0.63 9.28
CA GLN A 413 -6.76 -0.78 8.89
C GLN A 413 -8.12 -1.38 9.24
N GLN A 414 -8.64 -1.14 10.44
CA GLN A 414 -9.98 -1.58 10.86
C GLN A 414 -11.07 -0.98 9.97
N GLN A 415 -10.99 0.31 9.63
CA GLN A 415 -11.93 0.94 8.70
C GLN A 415 -11.87 0.31 7.31
N LYS A 416 -10.68 0.04 6.77
CA LYS A 416 -10.50 -0.66 5.49
C LYS A 416 -11.07 -2.07 5.53
N ALA A 417 -10.81 -2.83 6.59
CA ALA A 417 -11.35 -4.17 6.78
C ALA A 417 -12.87 -4.17 6.86
N HIS A 418 -13.44 -3.24 7.62
CA HIS A 418 -14.89 -3.04 7.73
C HIS A 418 -15.52 -2.65 6.38
N ALA A 419 -14.89 -1.75 5.62
CA ALA A 419 -15.34 -1.39 4.26
C ALA A 419 -15.30 -2.59 3.31
N LYS A 420 -14.23 -3.40 3.35
CA LYS A 420 -14.13 -4.65 2.58
C LYS A 420 -15.23 -5.65 2.97
N ARG A 421 -15.51 -5.83 4.27
CA ARG A 421 -16.61 -6.69 4.74
C ARG A 421 -17.96 -6.18 4.25
N LYS A 422 -18.22 -4.87 4.29
CA LYS A 422 -19.44 -4.26 3.75
C LYS A 422 -19.56 -4.50 2.25
N LEU A 423 -18.48 -4.28 1.49
CA LEU A 423 -18.45 -4.54 0.05
C LEU A 423 -18.72 -6.02 -0.26
N TRP A 424 -18.11 -6.94 0.49
CA TRP A 424 -18.35 -8.38 0.35
C TRP A 424 -19.80 -8.75 0.66
N ARG A 425 -20.41 -8.17 1.70
CA ARG A 425 -21.84 -8.33 1.98
C ARG A 425 -22.72 -7.76 0.87
N LEU A 426 -22.35 -6.65 0.23
CA LEU A 426 -23.05 -6.11 -0.93
C LEU A 426 -22.93 -7.04 -2.15
N PHE A 427 -21.75 -7.62 -2.39
CA PHE A 427 -21.58 -8.62 -3.44
C PHE A 427 -22.39 -9.89 -3.17
N LEU A 428 -22.42 -10.36 -1.91
CA LEU A 428 -23.29 -11.47 -1.51
C LEU A 428 -24.76 -11.13 -1.68
N LEU A 429 -25.21 -9.94 -1.27
CA LEU A 429 -26.58 -9.49 -1.47
C LEU A 429 -26.92 -9.43 -2.96
N ALA A 430 -26.05 -8.85 -3.78
CA ALA A 430 -26.22 -8.83 -5.24
C ALA A 430 -26.28 -10.25 -5.82
N TYR A 431 -25.43 -11.16 -5.36
CA TYR A 431 -25.46 -12.57 -5.73
C TYR A 431 -26.77 -13.24 -5.33
N TYR A 432 -27.25 -13.05 -4.09
CA TYR A 432 -28.55 -13.55 -3.64
C TYR A 432 -29.71 -12.91 -4.38
N CYS A 433 -29.66 -11.63 -4.74
CA CYS A 433 -30.66 -10.96 -5.56
C CYS A 433 -30.67 -11.51 -6.99
N ILE A 434 -29.51 -11.82 -7.57
CA ILE A 434 -29.40 -12.47 -8.89
C ILE A 434 -29.93 -13.90 -8.82
N LYS A 435 -29.58 -14.65 -7.76
CA LYS A 435 -30.06 -16.01 -7.49
C LYS A 435 -31.57 -16.02 -7.24
N TRP A 436 -32.09 -15.07 -6.46
CA TRP A 436 -33.51 -14.90 -6.21
C TRP A 436 -34.24 -14.46 -7.47
N LYS A 437 -33.73 -13.50 -8.25
CA LYS A 437 -34.31 -13.14 -9.56
C LYS A 437 -34.35 -14.35 -10.51
N ARG A 438 -33.30 -15.16 -10.56
CA ARG A 438 -33.29 -16.43 -11.30
C ARG A 438 -34.34 -17.42 -10.77
N ASN A 439 -34.56 -17.49 -9.46
CA ASN A 439 -35.49 -18.42 -8.82
C ASN A 439 -36.94 -17.88 -8.68
N SER A 440 -37.16 -16.57 -8.86
CA SER A 440 -38.46 -15.90 -8.73
C SER A 440 -39.06 -15.57 -10.10
N CYS A 441 -38.25 -15.37 -11.14
CA CYS A 441 -38.72 -15.39 -12.52
C CYS A 441 -39.19 -16.80 -12.97
N SER A 442 -38.96 -17.85 -12.17
CA SER A 442 -39.51 -19.20 -12.41
C SER A 442 -40.92 -19.42 -11.85
N LYS A 443 -41.64 -18.35 -11.45
CA LYS A 443 -43.07 -18.43 -11.13
C LYS A 443 -43.85 -17.26 -11.73
N ALA A 444 -44.34 -17.45 -12.96
CA ALA A 444 -45.46 -16.72 -13.51
C ALA A 444 -46.30 -17.66 -14.42
N ASP A 445 -47.49 -17.95 -13.91
CA ASP A 445 -48.75 -18.43 -14.49
C ASP A 445 -48.95 -19.75 -15.26
N PRO A 446 -50.09 -20.43 -15.00
CA PRO A 446 -50.45 -21.72 -15.56
C PRO A 446 -51.37 -21.57 -16.78
N SER A 447 -50.82 -21.63 -17.98
CA SER A 447 -51.51 -22.22 -19.15
C SER A 447 -50.61 -22.08 -20.38
N GLY A 448 -50.18 -23.21 -20.93
CA GLY A 448 -49.58 -23.26 -22.27
C GLY A 448 -48.07 -23.06 -22.38
N MET A 449 -47.29 -23.27 -21.31
CA MET A 449 -45.84 -23.13 -21.39
C MET A 449 -45.20 -24.33 -22.10
N GLU A 450 -44.58 -24.06 -23.25
CA GLU A 450 -43.77 -24.98 -24.02
C GLU A 450 -42.76 -25.74 -23.14
N MET A 451 -42.47 -26.98 -23.55
CA MET A 451 -41.57 -27.99 -22.97
C MET A 451 -40.11 -27.52 -22.68
N LYS A 452 -39.81 -26.23 -22.74
CA LYS A 452 -38.48 -25.64 -22.93
C LYS A 452 -37.79 -25.14 -21.65
N GLU A 453 -38.50 -24.89 -20.54
CA GLU A 453 -37.92 -24.09 -19.44
C GLU A 453 -37.61 -24.81 -18.11
N LEU A 454 -37.79 -26.14 -18.00
CA LEU A 454 -37.68 -26.82 -16.69
C LEU A 454 -36.56 -27.89 -16.56
N VAL A 455 -35.79 -28.16 -17.60
CA VAL A 455 -34.79 -29.24 -17.63
C VAL A 455 -33.40 -28.68 -17.95
N SER A 456 -32.35 -29.20 -17.32
CA SER A 456 -30.95 -28.86 -17.64
C SER A 456 -30.68 -29.04 -19.14
N GLY A 457 -29.80 -28.20 -19.72
CA GLY A 457 -29.49 -28.19 -21.16
C GLY A 457 -28.86 -29.49 -21.71
N ILE A 458 -28.78 -30.55 -20.89
CA ILE A 458 -28.34 -31.89 -21.23
C ILE A 458 -29.46 -32.68 -21.94
N PHE A 459 -30.73 -32.43 -21.61
CA PHE A 459 -31.84 -33.17 -22.23
C PHE A 459 -32.02 -32.81 -23.72
N LYS A 460 -32.22 -33.83 -24.56
CA LYS A 460 -32.43 -33.67 -26.00
C LYS A 460 -33.90 -33.84 -26.36
N LYS A 461 -34.53 -32.75 -26.78
CA LYS A 461 -35.94 -32.74 -27.20
C LYS A 461 -36.10 -33.40 -28.57
N ALA A 462 -37.00 -34.37 -28.68
CA ALA A 462 -37.44 -34.91 -29.96
C ALA A 462 -38.64 -34.11 -30.46
N ASP A 463 -38.45 -33.36 -31.55
CA ASP A 463 -39.50 -32.57 -32.19
C ASP A 463 -40.11 -33.31 -33.39
N THR A 464 -41.36 -32.97 -33.72
CA THR A 464 -42.04 -33.54 -34.89
C THR A 464 -42.63 -32.39 -35.70
N ASP A 465 -42.10 -32.18 -36.89
CA ASP A 465 -42.58 -31.16 -37.82
C ASP A 465 -43.00 -31.80 -39.16
N ARG A 466 -43.45 -30.97 -40.11
CA ARG A 466 -43.92 -31.44 -41.41
C ARG A 466 -42.80 -32.00 -42.31
N THR A 467 -41.55 -31.91 -41.90
CA THR A 467 -40.36 -32.36 -42.64
C THR A 467 -39.76 -33.64 -42.05
N GLN A 468 -39.79 -33.81 -40.73
CA GLN A 468 -39.28 -34.98 -40.04
C GLN A 468 -39.93 -35.20 -38.67
N CYS A 469 -39.88 -36.45 -38.22
CA CYS A 469 -40.30 -36.88 -36.89
C CYS A 469 -39.09 -37.40 -36.12
N ASP A 470 -38.53 -36.60 -35.21
CA ASP A 470 -37.39 -36.99 -34.38
C ASP A 470 -37.76 -38.05 -33.35
N LEU A 471 -39.05 -38.24 -33.04
CA LEU A 471 -39.52 -39.32 -32.17
C LEU A 471 -39.34 -40.69 -32.81
N CYS A 472 -39.63 -40.77 -34.11
CA CYS A 472 -39.62 -42.02 -34.87
C CYS A 472 -38.38 -42.17 -35.76
N GLY A 473 -37.61 -41.09 -36.00
CA GLY A 473 -36.46 -41.07 -36.90
C GLY A 473 -36.83 -41.04 -38.39
N VAL A 474 -38.08 -40.70 -38.72
CA VAL A 474 -38.62 -40.74 -40.09
C VAL A 474 -38.55 -39.35 -40.71
N LYS A 475 -38.10 -39.26 -41.98
CA LYS A 475 -38.17 -38.03 -42.78
C LYS A 475 -39.34 -38.12 -43.74
N PHE A 476 -40.19 -37.09 -43.76
CA PHE A 476 -41.31 -37.02 -44.69
C PHE A 476 -40.79 -36.51 -46.04
N ILE A 477 -41.10 -37.21 -47.12
CA ILE A 477 -40.73 -36.77 -48.47
C ILE A 477 -41.62 -35.57 -48.83
N GLN A 478 -41.05 -34.36 -48.86
CA GLN A 478 -41.68 -33.22 -49.53
C GLN A 478 -41.44 -33.36 -51.04
N GLY A 479 -42.48 -33.70 -51.79
CA GLY A 479 -42.47 -33.50 -53.25
C GLY A 479 -42.35 -32.00 -53.57
N PRO A 480 -41.70 -31.62 -54.68
CA PRO A 480 -41.33 -30.23 -54.98
C PRO A 480 -42.51 -29.28 -55.29
N GLU A 481 -43.77 -29.74 -55.21
CA GLU A 481 -44.91 -29.00 -55.77
C GLU A 481 -45.61 -28.02 -54.80
N ASN A 482 -45.19 -27.89 -53.53
CA ASN A 482 -45.89 -27.04 -52.56
C ASN A 482 -45.11 -25.81 -52.05
N TYR A 483 -44.04 -25.40 -52.74
CA TYR A 483 -43.25 -24.23 -52.30
C TYR A 483 -43.53 -22.91 -53.05
N PHE A 484 -44.21 -22.93 -54.20
CA PHE A 484 -44.50 -21.69 -54.94
C PHE A 484 -45.86 -21.73 -55.63
N ASN A 485 -46.90 -21.28 -54.90
CA ASN A 485 -48.04 -20.60 -55.49
C ASN A 485 -48.35 -19.39 -54.61
N GLN A 486 -47.46 -18.42 -54.65
CA GLN A 486 -47.80 -17.02 -54.53
C GLN A 486 -46.73 -16.17 -55.23
N THR A 487 -47.19 -15.55 -56.31
CA THR A 487 -46.68 -14.34 -56.97
C THR A 487 -45.52 -14.49 -57.98
N GLU A 488 -45.94 -14.28 -59.22
CA GLU A 488 -45.24 -13.98 -60.46
C GLU A 488 -44.17 -12.90 -60.29
N ASP A 489 -43.05 -13.02 -61.02
CA ASP A 489 -42.66 -12.03 -62.03
C ASP A 489 -41.34 -12.43 -62.72
N PHE A 490 -41.37 -12.42 -64.07
CA PHE A 490 -40.28 -12.10 -65.02
C PHE A 490 -38.94 -12.90 -64.90
N GLU A 491 -38.28 -13.43 -65.93
CA GLU A 491 -38.33 -13.14 -67.37
C GLU A 491 -37.51 -14.20 -68.17
N ARG A 492 -37.80 -14.35 -69.47
CA ARG A 492 -36.87 -14.69 -70.58
C ARG A 492 -36.44 -16.17 -70.75
N GLU A 493 -37.18 -16.92 -71.59
CA GLU A 493 -36.87 -17.20 -73.02
C GLU A 493 -35.59 -18.02 -73.26
N THR A 494 -35.73 -19.28 -73.66
CA THR A 494 -35.78 -19.66 -75.09
C THR A 494 -35.88 -21.18 -75.23
N SER A 495 -36.79 -21.59 -76.13
CA SER A 495 -36.67 -22.65 -77.14
C SER A 495 -36.41 -24.09 -76.66
N GLU A 496 -37.08 -25.13 -77.14
CA GLU A 496 -38.05 -25.29 -78.23
C GLU A 496 -38.65 -26.70 -78.08
N ALA A 497 -39.82 -26.88 -78.69
CA ALA A 497 -40.60 -28.11 -78.76
C ALA A 497 -39.81 -29.29 -79.39
N VAL A 498 -40.18 -30.56 -79.23
CA VAL A 498 -41.27 -31.20 -79.99
C VAL A 498 -41.45 -32.63 -79.46
N THR A 499 -42.67 -32.94 -79.04
CA THR A 499 -43.28 -34.29 -78.96
C THR A 499 -43.94 -34.62 -80.32
N PRO A 500 -44.65 -35.75 -80.54
CA PRO A 500 -44.62 -37.10 -79.96
C PRO A 500 -44.54 -38.17 -81.10
N ARG A 501 -44.45 -39.48 -80.86
CA ARG A 501 -45.54 -40.49 -80.69
C ARG A 501 -44.88 -41.80 -81.21
N GLU A 502 -45.07 -43.01 -80.70
CA GLU A 502 -46.30 -43.78 -80.59
C GLU A 502 -46.13 -44.94 -79.58
N THR A 503 -47.28 -45.25 -78.97
CA THR A 503 -47.74 -46.51 -78.35
C THR A 503 -47.06 -47.79 -78.82
N ASP A 504 -46.73 -48.68 -77.88
CA ASP A 504 -47.66 -49.79 -77.62
C ASP A 504 -47.46 -50.50 -76.28
N GLN A 505 -48.58 -51.01 -75.81
CA GLN A 505 -48.88 -51.51 -74.48
C GLN A 505 -48.92 -53.04 -74.54
N GLY A 506 -48.22 -53.74 -73.64
CA GLY A 506 -48.43 -55.19 -73.51
C GLY A 506 -47.28 -55.99 -72.89
N GLU A 507 -47.31 -56.07 -71.57
CA GLU A 507 -47.02 -57.29 -70.79
C GLU A 507 -45.64 -57.96 -70.93
N LYS A 508 -44.79 -57.71 -69.92
CA LYS A 508 -44.34 -58.78 -69.02
C LYS A 508 -43.82 -58.19 -67.72
N GLU A 509 -44.76 -58.08 -66.80
CA GLU A 509 -44.49 -58.24 -65.37
C GLU A 509 -43.69 -59.52 -65.15
N SER A 510 -42.46 -59.39 -64.68
CA SER A 510 -41.95 -60.15 -63.55
C SER A 510 -40.47 -59.85 -63.35
N MET A 511 -40.13 -59.56 -62.09
CA MET A 511 -38.78 -59.72 -61.55
C MET A 511 -37.77 -58.58 -61.79
N LYS A 512 -38.13 -57.35 -61.40
CA LYS A 512 -37.19 -56.32 -60.90
C LYS A 512 -37.91 -55.09 -60.33
N ARG A 513 -38.74 -55.28 -59.30
CA ARG A 513 -39.20 -54.15 -58.45
C ARG A 513 -39.63 -54.62 -57.06
N SER A 514 -38.84 -55.48 -56.45
CA SER A 514 -38.93 -55.78 -55.02
C SER A 514 -37.86 -54.97 -54.30
N GLU A 515 -37.98 -53.64 -54.24
CA GLU A 515 -37.15 -52.81 -53.33
C GLU A 515 -37.59 -51.34 -53.14
N THR A 516 -38.69 -50.84 -53.73
CA THR A 516 -39.03 -49.40 -53.60
C THR A 516 -40.52 -49.07 -53.66
N VAL A 517 -41.40 -49.87 -53.06
CA VAL A 517 -42.82 -49.48 -52.90
C VAL A 517 -43.40 -50.04 -51.60
N VAL A 518 -43.27 -49.30 -50.49
CA VAL A 518 -44.21 -49.09 -49.33
C VAL A 518 -43.48 -48.08 -48.42
N ALA A 519 -43.93 -46.89 -48.05
CA ALA A 519 -45.12 -46.09 -48.32
C ALA A 519 -44.70 -44.60 -48.23
N SER A 520 -45.25 -43.75 -49.09
CA SER A 520 -45.23 -42.30 -48.89
C SER A 520 -46.16 -41.93 -47.72
N GLU A 521 -45.64 -42.02 -46.49
CA GLU A 521 -46.34 -41.52 -45.30
C GLU A 521 -46.35 -39.99 -45.31
N THR A 522 -47.54 -39.39 -45.35
CA THR A 522 -47.70 -37.96 -45.08
C THR A 522 -47.63 -37.73 -43.57
N TYR A 523 -47.07 -36.58 -43.15
CA TYR A 523 -47.00 -36.15 -41.73
C TYR A 523 -48.28 -36.44 -40.94
N VAL A 524 -49.45 -36.15 -41.55
CA VAL A 524 -50.75 -36.37 -40.93
C VAL A 524 -51.05 -37.86 -40.72
N LYS A 525 -50.73 -38.74 -41.66
CA LYS A 525 -50.95 -40.18 -41.46
C LYS A 525 -50.01 -40.75 -40.40
N HIS A 526 -48.76 -40.28 -40.37
CA HIS A 526 -47.74 -40.75 -39.43
C HIS A 526 -48.10 -40.49 -37.96
N ILE A 527 -48.60 -39.29 -37.63
CA ILE A 527 -48.96 -38.94 -36.24
C ILE A 527 -50.15 -39.74 -35.69
N TYR A 528 -50.98 -40.32 -36.56
CA TYR A 528 -52.12 -41.15 -36.16
C TYR A 528 -51.80 -42.66 -36.12
N LEU A 529 -50.59 -43.08 -36.48
CA LEU A 529 -50.16 -44.48 -36.36
C LEU A 529 -50.02 -44.86 -34.88
N ASP A 530 -50.48 -46.07 -34.53
CA ASP A 530 -50.36 -46.60 -33.17
C ASP A 530 -48.88 -46.76 -32.77
N GLU A 531 -47.99 -47.06 -33.72
CA GLU A 531 -46.54 -47.08 -33.48
C GLU A 531 -45.98 -45.71 -33.07
N HIS A 532 -46.45 -44.63 -33.70
CA HIS A 532 -46.06 -43.27 -33.35
C HIS A 532 -46.61 -42.90 -31.95
N ARG A 533 -47.87 -43.22 -31.68
CA ARG A 533 -48.50 -43.00 -30.36
C ARG A 533 -47.80 -43.77 -29.24
N ASN A 534 -47.37 -45.01 -29.51
CA ASN A 534 -46.62 -45.82 -28.55
C ASN A 534 -45.22 -45.23 -28.30
N LYS A 535 -44.50 -44.81 -29.35
CA LYS A 535 -43.21 -44.11 -29.20
C LYS A 535 -43.35 -42.76 -28.51
N TYR A 536 -44.43 -42.02 -28.77
CA TYR A 536 -44.74 -40.77 -28.09
C TYR A 536 -44.99 -41.00 -26.59
N THR A 537 -45.78 -42.02 -26.23
CA THR A 537 -45.99 -42.41 -24.83
C THR A 537 -44.68 -42.82 -24.15
N ALA A 538 -43.83 -43.60 -24.83
CA ALA A 538 -42.52 -43.98 -24.31
C ALA A 538 -41.59 -42.76 -24.11
N TYR A 539 -41.61 -41.80 -25.04
CA TYR A 539 -40.86 -40.55 -24.93
C TYR A 539 -41.39 -39.65 -23.78
N GLN A 540 -42.71 -39.59 -23.58
CA GLN A 540 -43.30 -38.86 -22.45
C GLN A 540 -42.90 -39.49 -21.10
N ASN A 541 -42.91 -40.82 -21.01
CA ASN A 541 -42.43 -41.52 -19.81
C ASN A 541 -40.94 -41.28 -19.56
N TYR A 542 -40.11 -41.34 -20.61
CA TYR A 542 -38.69 -40.98 -20.53
C TYR A 542 -38.49 -39.53 -20.05
N PHE A 543 -39.25 -38.58 -20.58
CA PHE A 543 -39.16 -37.17 -20.20
C PHE A 543 -39.54 -36.96 -18.73
N GLU A 544 -40.65 -37.54 -18.26
CA GLU A 544 -41.06 -37.46 -16.86
C GLU A 544 -40.03 -38.15 -15.94
N PHE A 545 -39.50 -39.31 -16.33
CA PHE A 545 -38.41 -39.97 -15.60
C PHE A 545 -37.17 -39.08 -15.52
N PHE A 546 -36.74 -38.50 -16.64
CA PHE A 546 -35.56 -37.64 -16.69
C PHE A 546 -35.74 -36.42 -15.78
N LYS A 547 -36.89 -35.75 -15.89
CA LYS A 547 -37.24 -34.57 -15.10
C LYS A 547 -37.30 -34.85 -13.60
N ARG A 548 -37.84 -36.00 -13.18
CA ARG A 548 -38.02 -36.33 -11.75
C ARG A 548 -36.78 -36.97 -11.12
N ASN A 549 -36.07 -37.83 -11.84
CA ASN A 549 -35.06 -38.71 -11.25
C ASN A 549 -33.62 -38.39 -11.68
N VAL A 550 -33.43 -37.83 -12.87
CA VAL A 550 -32.09 -37.61 -13.44
C VAL A 550 -31.67 -36.16 -13.24
N ASP A 551 -32.53 -35.22 -13.62
CA ASP A 551 -32.22 -33.81 -13.65
C ASP A 551 -31.95 -33.18 -12.26
N PRO A 552 -32.67 -33.52 -11.18
CA PRO A 552 -32.32 -33.04 -9.84
C PRO A 552 -30.93 -33.48 -9.40
N LYS A 553 -30.52 -34.72 -9.74
CA LYS A 553 -29.19 -35.24 -9.40
C LYS A 553 -28.09 -34.56 -10.19
N LEU A 554 -28.35 -34.18 -11.45
CA LEU A 554 -27.42 -33.38 -12.25
C LEU A 554 -27.23 -31.99 -11.66
N ARG A 555 -28.32 -31.32 -11.25
CA ARG A 555 -28.25 -30.00 -10.59
C ARG A 555 -27.52 -30.07 -9.26
N ASP A 556 -27.85 -31.06 -8.42
CA ASP A 556 -27.17 -31.30 -7.14
C ASP A 556 -25.67 -31.54 -7.33
N GLY A 557 -25.27 -32.26 -8.39
CA GLY A 557 -23.86 -32.48 -8.69
C GLY A 557 -23.10 -31.23 -9.09
N LEU A 558 -23.73 -30.34 -9.85
CA LEU A 558 -23.13 -29.04 -10.18
C LEU A 558 -23.01 -28.14 -8.94
N ASP A 559 -24.03 -28.11 -8.06
CA ASP A 559 -24.00 -27.31 -6.83
C ASP A 559 -22.91 -27.76 -5.84
N VAL A 560 -22.69 -29.07 -5.71
CA VAL A 560 -21.59 -29.63 -4.89
C VAL A 560 -20.22 -29.24 -5.45
N VAL A 561 -20.05 -29.27 -6.77
CA VAL A 561 -18.80 -28.84 -7.43
C VAL A 561 -18.55 -27.34 -7.19
N ASP A 562 -19.56 -26.50 -7.39
CA ASP A 562 -19.47 -25.06 -7.15
C ASP A 562 -19.13 -24.75 -5.67
N THR A 563 -19.71 -25.52 -4.73
CA THR A 563 -19.44 -25.38 -3.29
C THR A 563 -17.98 -25.70 -2.95
N ILE A 564 -17.40 -26.73 -3.59
CA ILE A 564 -16.00 -27.09 -3.42
C ILE A 564 -15.08 -25.99 -3.98
N GLU A 565 -15.39 -25.43 -5.15
CA GLU A 565 -14.60 -24.36 -5.78
C GLU A 565 -14.62 -23.04 -4.98
N GLN A 566 -15.74 -22.72 -4.35
CA GLN A 566 -15.90 -21.46 -3.59
C GLN A 566 -15.24 -21.50 -2.20
N ASN A 567 -14.90 -22.68 -1.68
CA ASN A 567 -14.33 -22.80 -0.35
C ASN A 567 -12.80 -22.62 -0.35
N THR A 568 -12.36 -21.40 -0.03
CA THR A 568 -10.94 -21.01 0.02
C THR A 568 -10.09 -21.80 1.02
N TRP A 569 -10.67 -22.39 2.07
CA TRP A 569 -9.93 -23.16 3.07
C TRP A 569 -9.49 -24.52 2.51
N LEU A 570 -10.38 -25.20 1.77
CA LEU A 570 -10.09 -26.46 1.07
C LEU A 570 -8.99 -26.32 0.01
N THR A 571 -8.84 -25.12 -0.56
CA THR A 571 -7.85 -24.82 -1.60
C THR A 571 -6.45 -24.52 -1.03
N ARG A 572 -6.34 -24.14 0.25
CA ARG A 572 -5.08 -23.75 0.90
C ARG A 572 -4.33 -24.92 1.54
N HIS A 573 -5.04 -25.91 2.07
CA HIS A 573 -4.40 -27.10 2.66
C HIS A 573 -4.15 -28.17 1.59
N LEU A 574 -2.87 -28.52 1.37
CA LEU A 574 -2.41 -29.45 0.33
C LEU A 574 -3.14 -30.80 0.35
N ILE A 575 -3.37 -31.38 1.53
CA ILE A 575 -4.02 -32.69 1.70
C ILE A 575 -5.50 -32.64 1.25
N PHE A 576 -6.21 -31.56 1.57
CA PHE A 576 -7.61 -31.39 1.20
C PHE A 576 -7.80 -30.96 -0.26
N LYS A 577 -6.81 -30.28 -0.84
CA LYS A 577 -6.81 -29.87 -2.24
C LYS A 577 -6.73 -31.05 -3.22
N GLU A 578 -5.92 -32.07 -2.93
CA GLU A 578 -5.86 -33.26 -3.78
C GLU A 578 -7.17 -34.06 -3.72
N HIS A 579 -7.72 -34.22 -2.51
CA HIS A 579 -8.97 -34.94 -2.32
C HIS A 579 -10.17 -34.20 -2.95
N SER A 580 -10.23 -32.88 -2.84
CA SER A 580 -11.29 -32.05 -3.45
C SER A 580 -11.28 -32.17 -4.98
N ASN A 581 -10.09 -32.10 -5.60
CA ASN A 581 -9.93 -32.27 -7.05
C ASN A 581 -10.39 -33.65 -7.53
N VAL A 582 -10.09 -34.71 -6.77
CA VAL A 582 -10.52 -36.07 -7.10
C VAL A 582 -12.04 -36.21 -7.02
N VAL A 583 -12.67 -35.65 -5.98
CA VAL A 583 -14.14 -35.67 -5.82
C VAL A 583 -14.82 -34.88 -6.94
N GLN A 584 -14.33 -33.68 -7.25
CA GLN A 584 -14.85 -32.84 -8.33
C GLN A 584 -14.77 -33.55 -9.68
N LYS A 585 -13.61 -34.10 -10.03
CA LYS A 585 -13.40 -34.81 -11.30
C LYS A 585 -14.35 -36.00 -11.45
N LYS A 586 -14.56 -36.79 -10.39
CA LYS A 586 -15.47 -37.94 -10.40
C LYS A 586 -16.93 -37.54 -10.63
N ILE A 587 -17.39 -36.45 -10.01
CA ILE A 587 -18.77 -35.94 -10.21
C ILE A 587 -18.95 -35.47 -11.66
N GLN A 588 -18.00 -34.68 -12.17
CA GLN A 588 -18.03 -34.17 -13.55
C GLN A 588 -17.99 -35.31 -14.59
N GLU A 589 -17.17 -36.35 -14.37
CA GLU A 589 -17.12 -37.53 -15.25
C GLU A 589 -18.45 -38.30 -15.28
N ASN A 590 -19.16 -38.42 -14.15
CA ASN A 590 -20.47 -39.08 -14.11
C ASN A 590 -21.56 -38.24 -14.78
N ILE A 591 -21.54 -36.92 -14.61
CA ILE A 591 -22.43 -36.00 -15.34
C ILE A 591 -22.22 -36.16 -16.85
N LYS A 592 -20.96 -36.21 -17.29
CA LYS A 592 -20.63 -36.43 -18.71
C LYS A 592 -21.15 -37.77 -19.23
N LYS A 593 -20.98 -38.87 -18.48
CA LYS A 593 -21.53 -40.20 -18.85
C LYS A 593 -23.05 -40.17 -19.02
N ILE A 594 -23.77 -39.48 -18.14
CA ILE A 594 -25.23 -39.34 -18.26
C ILE A 594 -25.57 -38.53 -19.51
N SER A 595 -24.83 -37.45 -19.80
CA SER A 595 -25.00 -36.66 -21.02
C SER A 595 -24.78 -37.49 -22.30
N ASP A 596 -23.74 -38.33 -22.33
CA ASP A 596 -23.45 -39.19 -23.47
C ASP A 596 -24.55 -40.25 -23.69
N ILE A 597 -25.11 -40.79 -22.60
CA ILE A 597 -26.23 -41.73 -22.66
C ILE A 597 -27.52 -41.06 -23.15
N VAL A 598 -27.80 -39.83 -22.74
CA VAL A 598 -28.95 -39.06 -23.25
C VAL A 598 -28.83 -38.84 -24.75
N GLU A 599 -27.64 -38.50 -25.24
CA GLU A 599 -27.38 -38.35 -26.68
C GLU A 599 -27.57 -39.67 -27.44
N ASP A 600 -27.15 -40.79 -26.86
CA ASP A 600 -27.29 -42.12 -27.44
C ASP A 600 -28.75 -42.61 -27.48
N ILE A 601 -29.51 -42.42 -26.39
CA ILE A 601 -30.97 -42.67 -26.34
C ILE A 601 -31.67 -41.85 -27.43
N TYR A 602 -31.28 -40.58 -27.57
CA TYR A 602 -31.84 -39.68 -28.59
C TYR A 602 -31.52 -40.14 -30.01
N LYS A 603 -30.32 -40.64 -30.29
CA LYS A 603 -29.93 -41.14 -31.62
C LYS A 603 -30.62 -42.46 -31.96
N ARG A 604 -30.66 -43.40 -31.02
CA ARG A 604 -31.24 -44.74 -31.22
C ARG A 604 -32.77 -44.77 -31.10
N LYS A 605 -33.39 -43.68 -30.66
CA LYS A 605 -34.84 -43.58 -30.39
C LYS A 605 -35.31 -44.64 -29.39
N ALA A 606 -34.42 -45.02 -28.48
CA ALA A 606 -34.61 -46.08 -27.49
C ALA A 606 -35.34 -45.53 -26.25
N TRP A 607 -36.50 -44.90 -26.46
CA TRP A 607 -37.24 -44.19 -25.41
C TRP A 607 -37.78 -45.13 -24.33
N ALA A 608 -38.21 -46.33 -24.72
CA ALA A 608 -38.77 -47.33 -23.80
C ALA A 608 -37.71 -47.90 -22.84
N ASP A 609 -36.47 -48.05 -23.31
CA ASP A 609 -35.36 -48.61 -22.54
C ASP A 609 -34.59 -47.54 -21.75
N ALA A 610 -34.98 -46.28 -21.89
CA ALA A 610 -34.23 -45.13 -21.39
C ALA A 610 -34.07 -45.15 -19.86
N GLU A 611 -35.11 -45.55 -19.13
CA GLU A 611 -35.07 -45.69 -17.67
C GLU A 611 -34.06 -46.76 -17.23
N GLU A 612 -34.06 -47.93 -17.88
CA GLU A 612 -33.14 -49.03 -17.58
C GLU A 612 -31.68 -48.63 -17.88
N ILE A 613 -31.44 -48.02 -19.05
CA ILE A 613 -30.09 -47.61 -19.48
C ILE A 613 -29.52 -46.52 -18.54
N MET A 614 -30.35 -45.59 -18.06
CA MET A 614 -29.90 -44.49 -17.19
C MET A 614 -29.82 -44.85 -15.70
N ALA A 615 -30.55 -45.87 -15.23
CA ALA A 615 -30.64 -46.19 -13.81
C ALA A 615 -29.27 -46.39 -13.14
N LYS A 616 -28.35 -47.13 -13.80
CA LYS A 616 -27.01 -47.41 -13.25
C LYS A 616 -26.12 -46.16 -13.14
N PRO A 617 -25.91 -45.36 -14.20
CA PRO A 617 -25.18 -44.09 -14.11
C PRO A 617 -25.77 -43.11 -13.09
N VAL A 618 -27.10 -43.01 -13.03
CA VAL A 618 -27.82 -42.07 -12.15
C VAL A 618 -27.72 -42.49 -10.69
N ASN A 619 -27.74 -43.79 -10.40
CA ASN A 619 -27.47 -44.31 -9.05
C ASN A 619 -26.01 -44.14 -8.66
N SER A 620 -25.07 -44.36 -9.59
CA SER A 620 -23.65 -44.09 -9.34
C SER A 620 -23.40 -42.63 -8.98
N LEU A 621 -23.99 -41.68 -9.71
CA LEU A 621 -23.90 -40.26 -9.38
C LEU A 621 -24.49 -40.00 -7.98
N SER A 622 -25.64 -40.57 -7.65
CA SER A 622 -26.27 -40.42 -6.33
C SER A 622 -25.37 -40.88 -5.17
N VAL A 623 -24.64 -41.98 -5.34
CA VAL A 623 -23.68 -42.49 -4.33
C VAL A 623 -22.53 -41.51 -4.15
N TYR A 624 -21.91 -41.05 -5.25
CA TYR A 624 -20.82 -40.08 -5.18
C TYR A 624 -21.24 -38.74 -4.56
N LEU A 625 -22.47 -38.28 -4.80
CA LEU A 625 -23.00 -37.07 -4.17
C LEU A 625 -23.19 -37.26 -2.66
N GLY A 626 -23.63 -38.44 -2.22
CA GLY A 626 -23.72 -38.78 -0.80
C GLY A 626 -22.36 -38.74 -0.11
N ASP A 627 -21.35 -39.35 -0.73
CA ASP A 627 -19.98 -39.39 -0.21
C ASP A 627 -19.36 -37.98 -0.16
N ALA A 628 -19.55 -37.17 -1.21
CA ALA A 628 -19.06 -35.80 -1.27
C ALA A 628 -19.66 -34.91 -0.17
N ARG A 629 -20.97 -35.01 0.08
CA ARG A 629 -21.65 -34.27 1.17
C ARG A 629 -21.15 -34.69 2.55
N LYS A 630 -20.95 -36.00 2.77
CA LYS A 630 -20.42 -36.51 4.04
C LYS A 630 -18.99 -36.00 4.28
N TRP A 631 -18.17 -35.98 3.25
CA TRP A 631 -16.82 -35.43 3.31
C TRP A 631 -16.81 -33.93 3.62
N LEU A 632 -17.64 -33.13 2.93
CA LEU A 632 -17.76 -31.69 3.20
C LEU A 632 -18.15 -31.42 4.66
N LYS A 633 -19.17 -32.12 5.17
CA LYS A 633 -19.63 -31.97 6.56
C LYS A 633 -18.57 -32.36 7.60
N ASN A 634 -17.81 -33.44 7.36
CA ASN A 634 -16.71 -33.84 8.24
C ASN A 634 -15.59 -32.79 8.25
N THR A 635 -15.35 -32.16 7.11
CA THR A 635 -14.29 -31.16 6.96
C THR A 635 -14.65 -29.85 7.68
N GLU A 636 -15.89 -29.38 7.55
CA GLU A 636 -16.40 -28.23 8.33
C GLU A 636 -16.27 -28.43 9.85
N SER A 637 -16.50 -29.65 10.34
CA SER A 637 -16.34 -29.95 11.78
C SER A 637 -14.89 -29.93 12.27
N HIS A 638 -13.91 -30.13 11.37
CA HIS A 638 -12.49 -30.03 11.69
C HIS A 638 -12.04 -28.56 11.75
N MET A 639 -12.60 -27.71 10.89
CA MET A 639 -12.32 -26.27 10.88
C MET A 639 -12.69 -25.59 12.21
N VAL A 640 -13.85 -25.95 12.78
CA VAL A 640 -14.35 -25.37 14.04
C VAL A 640 -13.47 -25.75 15.24
N LYS A 641 -12.77 -26.89 15.19
CA LYS A 641 -11.91 -27.34 16.29
C LYS A 641 -10.53 -26.69 16.29
N GLU A 642 -10.02 -26.26 15.13
CA GLU A 642 -8.71 -25.57 15.05
C GLU A 642 -8.80 -24.09 15.45
N GLU A 643 -9.98 -23.47 15.44
CA GLU A 643 -10.17 -22.08 15.89
C GLU A 643 -10.26 -21.94 17.44
N ASP A 644 -10.54 -23.01 18.19
CA ASP A 644 -10.71 -22.99 19.66
C ASP A 644 -9.42 -23.24 20.47
N PHE A 645 -8.28 -23.52 19.83
CA PHE A 645 -6.99 -23.80 20.51
C PHE A 645 -5.97 -22.63 20.44
N ALA A 646 -6.40 -21.44 20.02
CA ALA A 646 -5.52 -20.29 19.83
C ALA A 646 -5.64 -19.20 20.92
N ASP A 647 -6.18 -19.53 22.09
CA ASP A 647 -6.23 -18.65 23.25
C ASP A 647 -5.78 -19.40 24.51
N ASP A 648 -5.04 -18.71 25.38
CA ASP A 648 -4.51 -19.12 26.70
C ASP A 648 -3.22 -19.99 26.76
N LYS A 649 -2.04 -19.35 26.86
CA LYS A 649 -1.31 -19.12 28.15
C LYS A 649 0.19 -18.74 28.04
N ASP A 650 0.53 -17.80 28.92
CA ASP A 650 1.76 -17.56 29.71
C ASP A 650 3.06 -17.09 29.03
N PHE A 651 3.30 -15.78 29.14
CA PHE A 651 4.61 -15.11 29.09
C PHE A 651 4.99 -14.60 30.49
N GLU A 652 5.81 -15.35 31.21
CA GLU A 652 6.65 -14.82 32.29
C GLU A 652 8.04 -15.42 32.10
N ASN A 653 8.93 -14.70 31.38
CA ASN A 653 10.41 -14.78 31.47
C ASN A 653 11.10 -14.08 30.28
N GLU A 654 10.76 -12.82 29.95
CA GLU A 654 11.60 -12.01 29.04
C GLU A 654 11.79 -10.56 29.55
N GLU A 655 11.66 -10.30 30.87
CA GLU A 655 11.80 -8.94 31.42
C GLU A 655 13.25 -8.42 31.54
N GLU A 656 14.27 -9.29 31.57
CA GLU A 656 15.64 -8.85 31.92
C GLU A 656 16.55 -8.46 30.73
N ASP A 657 16.34 -8.99 29.52
CA ASP A 657 17.17 -8.66 28.34
C ASP A 657 16.49 -7.65 27.37
N GLU A 658 15.16 -7.40 27.49
CA GLU A 658 14.42 -6.41 26.67
C GLU A 658 14.55 -4.96 27.18
N MET A 659 14.76 -4.75 28.49
CA MET A 659 14.91 -3.40 29.05
C MET A 659 16.20 -2.70 28.55
N ALA A 660 17.22 -3.44 28.15
CA ALA A 660 18.49 -2.86 27.70
C ALA A 660 18.40 -2.16 26.33
N ALA A 661 17.43 -2.51 25.47
CA ALA A 661 17.32 -1.95 24.12
C ALA A 661 16.57 -0.60 24.05
N PHE A 662 15.85 -0.23 25.13
CA PHE A 662 15.02 0.98 25.17
C PHE A 662 15.12 1.79 26.47
N GLU A 663 15.89 1.36 27.48
CA GLU A 663 16.25 2.21 28.63
C GLU A 663 16.94 3.53 28.21
N GLU A 664 17.55 3.60 27.02
CA GLU A 664 18.26 4.80 26.54
C GLU A 664 17.34 5.93 26.07
N LEU A 665 16.03 5.68 25.93
CA LEU A 665 15.00 6.68 25.62
C LEU A 665 14.12 7.05 26.83
N ILE A 666 14.25 6.31 27.94
CA ILE A 666 13.59 6.60 29.22
C ILE A 666 14.64 7.23 30.15
N PRO A 667 14.49 8.49 30.58
CA PRO A 667 15.44 9.08 31.49
C PRO A 667 15.43 8.31 32.82
N LYS A 668 16.56 7.69 33.17
CA LYS A 668 16.75 7.09 34.49
C LYS A 668 16.56 8.17 35.56
N LYS A 669 15.56 8.01 36.42
CA LYS A 669 15.40 8.82 37.64
C LYS A 669 16.68 8.68 38.47
N SER A 670 17.47 9.75 38.59
CA SER A 670 18.54 9.76 39.58
C SER A 670 17.88 9.68 40.95
N SER A 671 18.02 8.56 41.64
CA SER A 671 17.57 8.45 43.02
C SER A 671 18.39 9.44 43.86
N ARG A 672 17.80 10.59 44.19
CA ARG A 672 18.35 11.49 45.20
C ARG A 672 18.36 10.71 46.52
N LYS A 673 19.49 10.08 46.86
CA LYS A 673 19.78 9.63 48.22
C LYS A 673 19.75 10.89 49.10
N LYS A 674 18.60 11.15 49.73
CA LYS A 674 18.51 12.04 50.88
C LYS A 674 19.45 11.48 51.94
N GLY A 675 20.64 12.05 52.06
CA GLY A 675 21.51 11.81 53.19
C GLY A 675 20.76 12.17 54.46
N LYS A 676 20.35 11.15 55.23
CA LYS A 676 19.92 11.34 56.62
C LYS A 676 21.11 11.93 57.37
N ARG A 677 21.05 13.22 57.70
CA ARG A 677 21.83 13.80 58.80
C ARG A 677 21.52 12.98 60.05
N ARG A 678 22.50 12.24 60.56
CA ARG A 678 22.48 11.75 61.94
C ARG A 678 22.91 12.91 62.83
N LYS A 679 22.13 13.13 63.89
CA LYS A 679 22.52 13.92 65.07
C LYS A 679 23.73 13.29 65.73
#